data_AF-A0A162JN54-F1
#
_entry.id   AF-A0A162JN54-F1
#
_cell.length_a   1.000
_cell.length_b   1.000
_cell.length_c   1.000
_cell.angle_alpha   90.00
_cell.angle_beta   90.00
_cell.angle_gamma   90.00
#
_symmetry.space_group_name_H-M   'P 1'
#
loop_
_entity.id
_entity.type
_entity.pdbx_description
1 polymer ?
#
loop_
_entity_poly.entity_id
_entity_poly.type
_entity_poly.pdbx_seq_one_letter_code
_entity_poly.pdbx_strand_id
1 'polypeptide(L)'
;MASPARDDNSDADSDLEELQGDIAKFDESVREFLASHEGSGDGHTYGRPSRGGRGSRGPRKAAKPRGDITARLSRVNQAFLTGDYDRALELVSEVIRINAETFQAWTALASIFREQGELDRALAAMMYAAHLRPKDIGGWMSCAAYALNNFGGDEEANMKTARLCFSAALRADPHNREARLGKAAVCHSQGHYSQAILEYNYLLRQRPADLDIVRKLAETCADGKENISNNASAKTAYRRFFDSVIPNGPGDRFEGLWYDIGIYADLCASSGSYRETIKELKALARWMVGRASEHYWDHVQDDDREWDMDSSRRSQCTDFTDSLFSPSRYGESLPLDLRMRLAMLRLRLLDKGEAMRHLNYLDPSTQDTRDFVDEFPAVAYDLAEELMKSAVTDVATNILEILRETSNTPDSTILLQLGRCYIAAGEQPKAEECFLAAIDADEDSIDARIELANMYEEAKEGEEALILAAEAMALQDARHHQTGLGRTDITGRSTIHQGEIRHRKSQTIQSAANAGINKQLRVPKRYRPKRLAGADTLRQDEQARAIKLTKQYDIVRDLKLRISEGQVNLTGQWMNASRDLVDEFRSLKRFYSWDKYLHFLGKKQVSMSMPSQAPDSELSQMYERLTRSLAPQADSSVAGIHQGMHQGISFDNWLNIFLDYAIGLAIDHQREEAYQVCEAAKDSVVFQASNYEFLIHIAWTGI
;
A
#
# COMPACT_ATOMS: atom_id res chain seq x y z
N MET A 1 -39.44 19.64 -20.94
CA MET A 1 -39.55 18.39 -20.16
C MET A 1 -39.07 17.25 -21.03
N ALA A 2 -37.81 16.87 -20.90
CA ALA A 2 -37.22 15.68 -21.49
C ALA A 2 -36.36 15.05 -20.40
N SER A 3 -36.68 13.81 -20.02
CA SER A 3 -35.99 13.05 -18.97
C SER A 3 -34.60 12.61 -19.44
N PRO A 4 -33.53 12.76 -18.63
CA PRO A 4 -32.27 12.11 -18.91
C PRO A 4 -32.30 10.72 -18.30
N ALA A 5 -32.65 9.73 -19.09
CA ALA A 5 -32.49 8.32 -18.76
C ALA A 5 -31.65 7.69 -19.85
N ARG A 6 -30.34 7.59 -19.62
CA ARG A 6 -29.38 6.67 -20.24
C ARG A 6 -27.97 7.10 -19.82
N ASP A 7 -27.45 6.40 -18.82
CA ASP A 7 -26.02 6.06 -18.64
C ASP A 7 -25.83 5.11 -17.43
N ASP A 8 -26.81 5.02 -16.52
CA ASP A 8 -26.76 4.17 -15.30
C ASP A 8 -26.80 2.63 -15.52
N ASN A 9 -26.92 2.12 -16.75
CA ASN A 9 -27.10 0.68 -17.01
C ASN A 9 -25.85 -0.07 -17.52
N SER A 10 -24.77 0.64 -17.86
CA SER A 10 -23.55 0.03 -18.42
C SER A 10 -22.95 -1.04 -17.49
N ASP A 11 -22.82 -0.70 -16.21
CA ASP A 11 -22.06 -1.54 -15.27
C ASP A 11 -22.90 -2.72 -14.75
N ALA A 12 -24.21 -2.54 -14.63
CA ALA A 12 -25.12 -3.64 -14.29
C ALA A 12 -25.20 -4.70 -15.40
N ASP A 13 -24.98 -4.29 -16.64
CA ASP A 13 -24.91 -5.20 -17.79
C ASP A 13 -23.56 -5.94 -17.81
N SER A 14 -22.44 -5.29 -17.50
CA SER A 14 -21.12 -5.94 -17.36
C SER A 14 -21.07 -6.94 -16.20
N ASP A 15 -21.55 -6.57 -15.01
CA ASP A 15 -21.63 -7.46 -13.85
C ASP A 15 -22.53 -8.66 -14.13
N LEU A 16 -23.58 -8.47 -14.93
CA LEU A 16 -24.46 -9.55 -15.34
C LEU A 16 -23.78 -10.54 -16.28
N GLU A 17 -23.03 -10.06 -17.26
CA GLU A 17 -22.28 -10.93 -18.17
C GLU A 17 -21.26 -11.77 -17.40
N GLU A 18 -20.58 -11.15 -16.44
CA GLU A 18 -19.64 -11.83 -15.55
C GLU A 18 -20.35 -12.89 -14.68
N LEU A 19 -21.44 -12.53 -14.02
CA LEU A 19 -22.24 -13.46 -13.22
C LEU A 19 -22.79 -14.62 -14.07
N GLN A 20 -23.22 -14.36 -15.32
CA GLN A 20 -23.67 -15.41 -16.24
C GLN A 20 -22.53 -16.35 -16.63
N GLY A 21 -21.33 -15.81 -16.86
CA GLY A 21 -20.14 -16.60 -17.11
C GLY A 21 -19.79 -17.52 -15.94
N ASP A 22 -19.83 -17.01 -14.72
CA ASP A 22 -19.50 -17.79 -13.52
C ASP A 22 -20.58 -18.84 -13.21
N ILE A 23 -21.86 -18.53 -13.42
CA ILE A 23 -22.95 -19.51 -13.34
C ILE A 23 -22.79 -20.58 -14.42
N ALA A 24 -22.39 -20.22 -15.65
CA ALA A 24 -22.20 -21.19 -16.73
C ALA A 24 -21.04 -22.16 -16.44
N LYS A 25 -19.94 -21.66 -15.85
CA LYS A 25 -18.85 -22.53 -15.35
C LYS A 25 -19.35 -23.45 -14.25
N PHE A 26 -20.13 -22.92 -13.30
CA PHE A 26 -20.70 -23.74 -12.23
C PHE A 26 -21.67 -24.80 -12.76
N ASP A 27 -22.52 -24.47 -13.75
CA ASP A 27 -23.38 -25.43 -14.45
C ASP A 27 -22.57 -26.55 -15.14
N GLU A 28 -21.36 -26.26 -15.61
CA GLU A 28 -20.44 -27.27 -16.14
C GLU A 28 -19.87 -28.13 -15.00
N SER A 29 -19.38 -27.52 -13.91
CA SER A 29 -18.91 -28.26 -12.72
C SER A 29 -20.00 -29.16 -12.12
N VAL A 30 -21.25 -28.72 -12.11
CA VAL A 30 -22.40 -29.52 -11.68
C VAL A 30 -22.63 -30.66 -12.65
N ARG A 31 -22.51 -30.45 -13.97
CA ARG A 31 -22.60 -31.54 -14.97
C ARG A 31 -21.48 -32.57 -14.79
N GLU A 32 -20.26 -32.13 -14.56
CA GLU A 32 -19.12 -33.01 -14.28
C GLU A 32 -19.30 -33.77 -12.95
N PHE A 33 -19.81 -33.11 -11.91
CA PHE A 33 -20.16 -33.75 -10.65
C PHE A 33 -21.23 -34.84 -10.83
N LEU A 34 -22.29 -34.55 -11.59
CA LEU A 34 -23.33 -35.52 -11.93
C LEU A 34 -22.78 -36.70 -12.75
N ALA A 35 -21.83 -36.44 -13.67
CA ALA A 35 -21.18 -37.48 -14.47
C ALA A 35 -20.23 -38.36 -13.65
N SER A 36 -19.49 -37.78 -12.69
CA SER A 36 -18.57 -38.53 -11.81
C SER A 36 -19.28 -39.43 -10.79
N HIS A 37 -20.55 -39.13 -10.47
CA HIS A 37 -21.40 -39.97 -9.63
C HIS A 37 -22.22 -41.00 -10.44
N GLU A 38 -21.91 -41.22 -11.73
CA GLU A 38 -22.38 -42.38 -12.50
C GLU A 38 -21.65 -43.66 -12.06
N GLY A 39 -22.04 -44.19 -10.90
CA GLY A 39 -21.78 -45.57 -10.52
C GLY A 39 -22.83 -46.50 -11.14
N SER A 40 -22.42 -47.31 -12.11
CA SER A 40 -23.06 -48.52 -12.66
C SER A 40 -24.54 -48.75 -12.30
N GLY A 41 -25.46 -48.16 -13.05
CA GLY A 41 -26.89 -48.42 -12.94
C GLY A 41 -27.64 -48.07 -14.23
N ASP A 42 -27.89 -49.11 -15.03
CA ASP A 42 -28.74 -49.22 -16.23
C ASP A 42 -29.00 -47.98 -17.09
N GLY A 43 -28.52 -48.09 -18.34
CA GLY A 43 -28.80 -47.18 -19.43
C GLY A 43 -30.30 -47.09 -19.74
N HIS A 44 -30.90 -45.96 -19.39
CA HIS A 44 -32.12 -45.48 -20.03
C HIS A 44 -31.83 -44.13 -20.72
N THR A 45 -31.50 -44.25 -22.00
CA THR A 45 -31.47 -43.14 -22.96
C THR A 45 -32.84 -42.48 -23.03
N TYR A 46 -33.04 -41.37 -22.33
CA TYR A 46 -34.11 -40.44 -22.68
C TYR A 46 -33.62 -39.56 -23.83
N GLY A 47 -34.01 -39.94 -25.06
CA GLY A 47 -33.80 -39.13 -26.25
C GLY A 47 -34.45 -37.76 -26.08
N ARG A 48 -33.63 -36.69 -26.09
CA ARG A 48 -34.11 -35.30 -26.09
C ARG A 48 -34.37 -34.89 -27.54
N PRO A 49 -35.56 -34.36 -27.90
CA PRO A 49 -35.77 -33.80 -29.21
C PRO A 49 -34.99 -32.49 -29.35
N SER A 50 -34.26 -32.37 -30.46
CA SER A 50 -33.59 -31.15 -30.90
C SER A 50 -34.55 -29.96 -30.88
N ARG A 51 -34.15 -28.87 -30.21
CA ARG A 51 -34.87 -27.59 -30.29
C ARG A 51 -33.93 -26.51 -30.78
N GLY A 52 -34.14 -26.15 -32.05
CA GLY A 52 -33.65 -24.93 -32.65
C GLY A 52 -34.08 -23.67 -31.88
N GLY A 53 -33.32 -22.61 -32.10
CA GLY A 53 -33.36 -21.36 -31.38
C GLY A 53 -34.77 -20.77 -31.23
N ARG A 54 -35.03 -20.21 -30.04
CA ARG A 54 -36.15 -19.30 -29.77
C ARG A 54 -35.79 -18.41 -28.60
N GLY A 55 -35.91 -17.11 -28.82
CA GLY A 55 -35.45 -16.04 -27.95
C GLY A 55 -36.09 -15.96 -26.56
N SER A 56 -35.47 -15.07 -25.77
CA SER A 56 -35.81 -14.61 -24.43
C SER A 56 -37.30 -14.74 -24.09
N ARG A 57 -37.63 -15.78 -23.30
CA ARG A 57 -38.89 -15.87 -22.55
C ARG A 57 -38.55 -15.67 -21.08
N GLY A 58 -39.12 -14.62 -20.48
CA GLY A 58 -38.90 -14.28 -19.07
C GLY A 58 -39.28 -15.40 -18.08
N PRO A 59 -38.84 -15.30 -16.81
CA PRO A 59 -38.85 -16.41 -15.87
C PRO A 59 -40.27 -16.92 -15.59
N ARG A 60 -40.50 -18.22 -15.80
CA ARG A 60 -41.74 -18.90 -15.39
C ARG A 60 -41.76 -19.02 -13.86
N LYS A 61 -42.94 -18.89 -13.23
CA LYS A 61 -43.10 -19.21 -11.80
C LYS A 61 -42.63 -20.66 -11.58
N ALA A 62 -41.71 -20.86 -10.64
CA ALA A 62 -41.17 -22.18 -10.30
C ALA A 62 -42.33 -23.17 -10.06
N ALA A 63 -42.33 -24.28 -10.80
CA ALA A 63 -43.32 -25.33 -10.61
C ALA A 63 -43.20 -25.87 -9.18
N LYS A 64 -44.33 -26.09 -8.50
CA LYS A 64 -44.30 -26.74 -7.18
C LYS A 64 -43.60 -28.11 -7.33
N PRO A 65 -42.64 -28.45 -6.45
CA PRO A 65 -41.95 -29.73 -6.56
C PRO A 65 -42.97 -30.86 -6.50
N ARG A 66 -42.79 -31.89 -7.33
CA ARG A 66 -43.62 -33.10 -7.28
C ARG A 66 -43.54 -33.74 -5.89
N GLY A 67 -44.58 -34.48 -5.48
CA GLY A 67 -44.69 -35.04 -4.12
C GLY A 67 -43.53 -35.98 -3.72
N ASP A 68 -42.91 -36.62 -4.70
CA ASP A 68 -41.70 -37.42 -4.57
C ASP A 68 -40.46 -36.58 -4.22
N ILE A 69 -40.27 -35.42 -4.86
CA ILE A 69 -39.19 -34.46 -4.55
C ILE A 69 -39.39 -33.88 -3.15
N THR A 70 -40.62 -33.54 -2.76
CA THR A 70 -40.90 -33.04 -1.41
C THR A 70 -40.61 -34.10 -0.33
N ALA A 71 -40.93 -35.36 -0.60
CA ALA A 71 -40.64 -36.46 0.33
C ALA A 71 -39.12 -36.69 0.48
N ARG A 72 -38.35 -36.57 -0.61
CA ARG A 72 -36.88 -36.65 -0.57
C ARG A 72 -36.25 -35.47 0.18
N LEU A 73 -36.72 -34.24 -0.05
CA LEU A 73 -36.28 -33.06 0.71
C LEU A 73 -36.56 -33.19 2.21
N SER A 74 -37.68 -33.80 2.61
CA SER A 74 -37.94 -34.10 4.02
C SER A 74 -36.92 -35.06 4.62
N ARG A 75 -36.44 -36.05 3.84
CA ARG A 75 -35.39 -36.98 4.27
C ARG A 75 -34.02 -36.30 4.35
N VAL A 76 -33.70 -35.38 3.42
CA VAL A 76 -32.50 -34.52 3.48
C VAL A 76 -32.49 -33.74 4.79
N ASN A 77 -33.58 -33.04 5.09
CA ASN A 77 -33.69 -32.26 6.32
C ASN A 77 -33.57 -33.13 7.57
N GLN A 78 -34.16 -34.34 7.56
CA GLN A 78 -34.02 -35.27 8.68
C GLN A 78 -32.57 -35.71 8.88
N ALA A 79 -31.88 -36.11 7.81
CA ALA A 79 -30.46 -36.52 7.86
C ALA A 79 -29.55 -35.38 8.36
N PHE A 80 -29.78 -34.17 7.85
CA PHE A 80 -29.09 -32.95 8.28
C PHE A 80 -29.31 -32.68 9.78
N LEU A 81 -30.55 -32.74 10.27
CA LEU A 81 -30.85 -32.53 11.69
C LEU A 81 -30.27 -33.61 12.60
N THR A 82 -30.05 -34.82 12.09
CA THR A 82 -29.38 -35.90 12.83
C THR A 82 -27.85 -35.81 12.79
N GLY A 83 -27.28 -34.83 12.07
CA GLY A 83 -25.83 -34.66 11.90
C GLY A 83 -25.18 -35.65 10.93
N ASP A 84 -25.98 -36.42 10.19
CA ASP A 84 -25.50 -37.37 9.17
C ASP A 84 -25.33 -36.64 7.83
N TYR A 85 -24.26 -35.82 7.75
CA TYR A 85 -24.02 -34.91 6.63
C TYR A 85 -23.70 -35.64 5.32
N ASP A 86 -23.01 -36.76 5.37
CA ASP A 86 -22.68 -37.56 4.18
C ASP A 86 -23.96 -38.10 3.53
N ARG A 87 -24.85 -38.66 4.33
CA ARG A 87 -26.16 -39.13 3.85
C ARG A 87 -27.04 -37.97 3.38
N ALA A 88 -27.00 -36.83 4.07
CA ALA A 88 -27.73 -35.63 3.64
C ALA A 88 -27.22 -35.14 2.27
N LEU A 89 -25.90 -35.18 2.03
CA LEU A 89 -25.24 -34.83 0.78
C LEU A 89 -25.67 -35.76 -0.37
N GLU A 90 -25.70 -37.07 -0.14
CA GLU A 90 -26.18 -38.05 -1.13
C GLU A 90 -27.64 -37.78 -1.50
N LEU A 91 -28.51 -37.63 -0.49
CA LEU A 91 -29.94 -37.42 -0.70
C LEU A 91 -30.24 -36.09 -1.40
N VAL A 92 -29.50 -35.01 -1.10
CA VAL A 92 -29.70 -33.72 -1.77
C VAL A 92 -29.16 -33.74 -3.19
N SER A 93 -28.05 -34.46 -3.43
CA SER A 93 -27.49 -34.67 -4.77
C SER A 93 -28.45 -35.43 -5.68
N GLU A 94 -29.15 -36.45 -5.14
CA GLU A 94 -30.22 -37.13 -5.88
C GLU A 94 -31.37 -36.18 -6.25
N VAL A 95 -31.76 -35.28 -5.34
CA VAL A 95 -32.82 -34.30 -5.62
C VAL A 95 -32.41 -33.36 -6.74
N ILE A 96 -31.17 -32.86 -6.71
CA ILE A 96 -30.61 -31.99 -7.75
C ILE A 96 -30.51 -32.73 -9.08
N ARG A 97 -30.12 -34.02 -9.07
CA ARG A 97 -30.08 -34.86 -10.28
C ARG A 97 -31.46 -35.03 -10.93
N ILE A 98 -32.50 -35.22 -10.12
CA ILE A 98 -33.88 -35.35 -10.62
C ILE A 98 -34.39 -34.00 -11.16
N ASN A 99 -34.12 -32.91 -10.45
CA ASN A 99 -34.50 -31.57 -10.86
C ASN A 99 -33.55 -30.50 -10.29
N ALA A 100 -32.61 -30.05 -11.12
CA ALA A 100 -31.64 -29.02 -10.77
C ALA A 100 -32.29 -27.64 -10.53
N GLU A 101 -33.52 -27.39 -10.97
CA GLU A 101 -34.25 -26.14 -10.71
C GLU A 101 -34.90 -26.10 -9.31
N THR A 102 -34.61 -27.08 -8.44
CA THR A 102 -35.20 -27.17 -7.10
C THR A 102 -34.46 -26.28 -6.09
N PHE A 103 -34.92 -25.03 -5.90
CA PHE A 103 -34.36 -24.06 -4.95
C PHE A 103 -34.06 -24.63 -3.56
N GLN A 104 -35.00 -25.38 -2.97
CA GLN A 104 -34.85 -25.94 -1.62
C GLN A 104 -33.69 -26.93 -1.50
N ALA A 105 -33.35 -27.62 -2.59
CA ALA A 105 -32.23 -28.56 -2.60
C ALA A 105 -30.89 -27.80 -2.52
N TRP A 106 -30.74 -26.71 -3.27
CA TRP A 106 -29.54 -25.87 -3.23
C TRP A 106 -29.35 -25.15 -1.90
N THR A 107 -30.43 -24.67 -1.27
CA THR A 107 -30.34 -24.10 0.08
C THR A 107 -29.96 -25.14 1.13
N ALA A 108 -30.44 -26.38 1.01
CA ALA A 108 -30.05 -27.48 1.89
C ALA A 108 -28.59 -27.87 1.66
N LEU A 109 -28.16 -27.96 0.40
CA LEU A 109 -26.76 -28.24 0.03
C LEU A 109 -25.79 -27.19 0.58
N ALA A 110 -26.12 -25.90 0.43
CA ALA A 110 -25.35 -24.81 1.03
C ALA A 110 -25.23 -24.94 2.55
N SER A 111 -26.32 -25.31 3.23
CA SER A 111 -26.33 -25.50 4.68
C SER A 111 -25.46 -26.70 5.09
N ILE A 112 -25.53 -27.82 4.36
CA ILE A 112 -24.69 -29.00 4.59
C ILE A 112 -23.21 -28.65 4.46
N PHE A 113 -22.80 -28.00 3.37
CA PHE A 113 -21.40 -27.60 3.17
C PHE A 113 -20.91 -26.63 4.24
N ARG A 114 -21.77 -25.70 4.69
CA ARG A 114 -21.42 -24.77 5.76
C ARG A 114 -21.13 -25.50 7.07
N GLU A 115 -21.96 -26.47 7.46
CA GLU A 115 -21.73 -27.26 8.69
C GLU A 115 -20.51 -28.21 8.55
N GLN A 116 -20.15 -28.62 7.33
CA GLN A 116 -18.92 -29.39 7.06
C GLN A 116 -17.65 -28.52 6.99
N GLY A 117 -17.77 -27.19 7.00
CA GLY A 117 -16.64 -26.26 6.87
C GLY A 117 -16.16 -26.03 5.43
N GLU A 118 -16.86 -26.53 4.41
CA GLU A 118 -16.53 -26.32 2.99
C GLU A 118 -17.13 -24.98 2.49
N LEU A 119 -16.52 -23.87 2.93
CA LEU A 119 -17.10 -22.52 2.79
C LEU A 119 -17.28 -22.08 1.32
N ASP A 120 -16.32 -22.38 0.44
CA ASP A 120 -16.40 -21.97 -0.97
C ASP A 120 -17.50 -22.71 -1.73
N ARG A 121 -17.69 -24.00 -1.43
CA ARG A 121 -18.78 -24.79 -2.03
C ARG A 121 -20.14 -24.39 -1.49
N ALA A 122 -20.21 -24.01 -0.22
CA ALA A 122 -21.41 -23.43 0.36
C ALA A 122 -21.78 -22.12 -0.38
N LEU A 123 -20.81 -21.22 -0.59
CA LEU A 123 -21.03 -19.96 -1.32
C LEU A 123 -21.52 -20.21 -2.75
N ALA A 124 -20.91 -21.16 -3.47
CA ALA A 124 -21.33 -21.50 -4.82
C ALA A 124 -22.77 -22.06 -4.87
N ALA A 125 -23.13 -22.93 -3.92
CA ALA A 125 -24.49 -23.44 -3.79
C ALA A 125 -25.51 -22.33 -3.43
N MET A 126 -25.13 -21.35 -2.60
CA MET A 126 -25.96 -20.19 -2.27
C MET A 126 -26.18 -19.29 -3.50
N MET A 127 -25.12 -19.03 -4.27
CA MET A 127 -25.20 -18.23 -5.50
C MET A 127 -26.14 -18.86 -6.51
N TYR A 128 -26.08 -20.20 -6.66
CA TYR A 128 -27.00 -20.92 -7.53
C TYR A 128 -28.44 -20.87 -7.03
N ALA A 129 -28.66 -21.06 -5.72
CA ALA A 129 -29.98 -20.93 -5.11
C ALA A 129 -30.58 -19.53 -5.37
N ALA A 130 -29.79 -18.48 -5.21
CA ALA A 130 -30.22 -17.11 -5.51
C ALA A 130 -30.56 -16.93 -7.01
N HIS A 131 -29.76 -17.51 -7.91
CA HIS A 131 -30.03 -17.45 -9.36
C HIS A 131 -31.36 -18.11 -9.76
N LEU A 132 -31.76 -19.20 -9.11
CA LEU A 132 -33.05 -19.86 -9.37
C LEU A 132 -34.25 -18.99 -9.00
N ARG A 133 -34.07 -18.00 -8.14
CA ARG A 133 -35.07 -17.00 -7.75
C ARG A 133 -34.53 -15.59 -7.95
N PRO A 134 -34.36 -15.15 -9.20
CA PRO A 134 -33.65 -13.89 -9.48
C PRO A 134 -34.39 -12.64 -8.97
N LYS A 135 -35.68 -12.75 -8.63
CA LYS A 135 -36.49 -11.67 -8.04
C LYS A 135 -36.48 -11.65 -6.50
N ASP A 136 -35.89 -12.66 -5.87
CA ASP A 136 -35.80 -12.78 -4.42
C ASP A 136 -34.55 -12.04 -3.93
N ILE A 137 -34.74 -10.80 -3.50
CA ILE A 137 -33.67 -9.92 -3.02
C ILE A 137 -32.98 -10.54 -1.79
N GLY A 138 -33.74 -11.18 -0.90
CA GLY A 138 -33.22 -11.76 0.32
C GLY A 138 -32.20 -12.87 0.05
N GLY A 139 -32.41 -13.67 -1.00
CA GLY A 139 -31.46 -14.69 -1.44
C GLY A 139 -30.13 -14.10 -1.89
N TRP A 140 -30.16 -13.05 -2.72
CA TRP A 140 -28.96 -12.35 -3.16
C TRP A 140 -28.22 -11.66 -2.01
N MET A 141 -28.95 -10.97 -1.12
CA MET A 141 -28.37 -10.29 0.04
C MET A 141 -27.71 -11.28 1.01
N SER A 142 -28.34 -12.43 1.26
CA SER A 142 -27.78 -13.47 2.13
C SER A 142 -26.50 -14.08 1.52
N CYS A 143 -26.48 -14.26 0.20
CA CYS A 143 -25.30 -14.73 -0.51
C CYS A 143 -24.15 -13.71 -0.45
N ALA A 144 -24.44 -12.42 -0.67
CA ALA A 144 -23.44 -11.36 -0.58
C ALA A 144 -22.87 -11.25 0.85
N ALA A 145 -23.74 -11.25 1.87
CA ALA A 145 -23.32 -11.22 3.26
C ALA A 145 -22.47 -12.44 3.65
N TYR A 146 -22.81 -13.63 3.14
CA TYR A 146 -22.01 -14.83 3.38
C TYR A 146 -20.63 -14.71 2.74
N ALA A 147 -20.54 -14.22 1.51
CA ALA A 147 -19.25 -13.99 0.83
C ALA A 147 -18.35 -13.02 1.62
N LEU A 148 -18.91 -11.93 2.16
CA LEU A 148 -18.14 -10.94 2.91
C LEU A 148 -17.70 -11.40 4.31
N ASN A 149 -18.40 -12.35 4.92
CA ASN A 149 -18.05 -12.89 6.23
C ASN A 149 -17.18 -14.15 6.14
N ASN A 150 -16.85 -14.62 4.93
CA ASN A 150 -16.03 -15.81 4.73
C ASN A 150 -14.53 -15.46 4.78
N PHE A 151 -13.94 -15.55 5.97
CA PHE A 151 -12.52 -15.22 6.23
C PHE A 151 -11.51 -16.34 5.89
N GLY A 152 -11.95 -17.45 5.26
CA GLY A 152 -11.10 -18.62 5.02
C GLY A 152 -10.68 -18.86 3.56
N GLY A 153 -11.24 -18.10 2.61
CA GLY A 153 -11.05 -18.30 1.18
C GLY A 153 -10.30 -17.15 0.48
N ASP A 154 -10.30 -17.15 -0.85
CA ASP A 154 -9.78 -16.06 -1.67
C ASP A 154 -10.64 -14.80 -1.47
N GLU A 155 -10.15 -13.85 -0.68
CA GLU A 155 -10.86 -12.61 -0.33
C GLU A 155 -11.27 -11.81 -1.58
N GLU A 156 -10.43 -11.76 -2.61
CA GLU A 156 -10.73 -11.03 -3.84
C GLU A 156 -11.88 -11.69 -4.61
N ALA A 157 -11.86 -13.03 -4.70
CA ALA A 157 -12.95 -13.79 -5.31
C ALA A 157 -14.27 -13.65 -4.51
N ASN A 158 -14.19 -13.60 -3.18
CA ASN A 158 -15.33 -13.39 -2.30
C ASN A 158 -15.92 -11.98 -2.47
N MET A 159 -15.09 -10.94 -2.48
CA MET A 159 -15.51 -9.55 -2.73
C MET A 159 -16.16 -9.42 -4.11
N LYS A 160 -15.56 -10.03 -5.13
CA LYS A 160 -16.16 -10.10 -6.48
C LYS A 160 -17.55 -10.75 -6.45
N THR A 161 -17.69 -11.90 -5.81
CA THR A 161 -18.98 -12.59 -5.69
C THR A 161 -20.03 -11.74 -4.97
N ALA A 162 -19.63 -11.04 -3.90
CA ALA A 162 -20.51 -10.12 -3.18
C ALA A 162 -20.99 -8.97 -4.07
N ARG A 163 -20.08 -8.33 -4.84
CA ARG A 163 -20.41 -7.27 -5.81
C ARG A 163 -21.46 -7.74 -6.81
N LEU A 164 -21.25 -8.92 -7.41
CA LEU A 164 -22.19 -9.51 -8.37
C LEU A 164 -23.56 -9.79 -7.75
N CYS A 165 -23.59 -10.30 -6.53
CA CYS A 165 -24.83 -10.55 -5.78
C CYS A 165 -25.58 -9.25 -5.49
N PHE A 166 -24.90 -8.18 -5.08
CA PHE A 166 -25.54 -6.87 -4.90
C PHE A 166 -26.06 -6.29 -6.22
N SER A 167 -25.31 -6.40 -7.31
CA SER A 167 -25.79 -6.00 -8.65
C SER A 167 -27.02 -6.81 -9.09
N ALA A 168 -27.10 -8.10 -8.76
CA ALA A 168 -28.28 -8.92 -9.01
C ALA A 168 -29.48 -8.49 -8.13
N ALA A 169 -29.25 -8.18 -6.85
CA ALA A 169 -30.27 -7.65 -5.95
C ALA A 169 -30.84 -6.31 -6.46
N LEU A 170 -29.99 -5.40 -6.95
CA LEU A 170 -30.41 -4.12 -7.51
C LEU A 170 -31.16 -4.25 -8.84
N ARG A 171 -30.95 -5.32 -9.61
CA ARG A 171 -31.79 -5.62 -10.78
C ARG A 171 -33.17 -6.12 -10.38
N ALA A 172 -33.28 -6.85 -9.26
CA ALA A 172 -34.55 -7.27 -8.70
C ALA A 172 -35.34 -6.09 -8.12
N ASP A 173 -34.65 -5.19 -7.41
CA ASP A 173 -35.18 -3.93 -6.88
C ASP A 173 -34.14 -2.79 -6.97
N PRO A 174 -34.27 -1.90 -7.97
CA PRO A 174 -33.35 -0.78 -8.16
C PRO A 174 -33.31 0.22 -7.00
N HIS A 175 -34.33 0.24 -6.14
CA HIS A 175 -34.44 1.18 -5.03
C HIS A 175 -33.98 0.59 -3.69
N ASN A 176 -33.47 -0.64 -3.68
CA ASN A 176 -32.97 -1.25 -2.46
C ASN A 176 -31.71 -0.52 -1.95
N ARG A 177 -31.88 0.27 -0.88
CA ARG A 177 -30.80 1.06 -0.27
C ARG A 177 -29.67 0.19 0.30
N GLU A 178 -30.01 -0.93 0.92
CA GLU A 178 -29.03 -1.81 1.57
C GLU A 178 -28.12 -2.50 0.55
N ALA A 179 -28.72 -3.04 -0.52
CA ALA A 179 -27.96 -3.64 -1.63
C ALA A 179 -27.04 -2.62 -2.30
N ARG A 180 -27.49 -1.38 -2.46
CA ARG A 180 -26.69 -0.31 -3.06
C ARG A 180 -25.53 0.12 -2.17
N LEU A 181 -25.78 0.26 -0.88
CA LEU A 181 -24.75 0.57 0.11
C LEU A 181 -23.71 -0.56 0.18
N GLY A 182 -24.15 -1.82 0.17
CA GLY A 182 -23.29 -2.99 0.11
C GLY A 182 -22.43 -3.01 -1.14
N LYS A 183 -23.02 -2.76 -2.32
CA LYS A 183 -22.27 -2.63 -3.58
C LYS A 183 -21.21 -1.54 -3.51
N ALA A 184 -21.57 -0.35 -3.03
CA ALA A 184 -20.65 0.78 -2.93
C ALA A 184 -19.45 0.46 -2.01
N ALA A 185 -19.72 -0.17 -0.86
CA ALA A 185 -18.68 -0.60 0.08
C ALA A 185 -17.75 -1.66 -0.52
N VAL A 186 -18.28 -2.65 -1.24
CA VAL A 186 -17.44 -3.66 -1.90
C VAL A 186 -16.62 -3.05 -3.04
N CYS A 187 -17.21 -2.19 -3.86
CA CYS A 187 -16.47 -1.46 -4.89
C CYS A 187 -15.33 -0.61 -4.28
N HIS A 188 -15.56 0.01 -3.12
CA HIS A 188 -14.51 0.72 -2.39
C HIS A 188 -13.36 -0.21 -2.00
N SER A 189 -13.67 -1.33 -1.32
CA SER A 189 -12.66 -2.30 -0.89
C SER A 189 -11.87 -2.94 -2.03
N GLN A 190 -12.48 -3.08 -3.22
CA GLN A 190 -11.81 -3.57 -4.43
C GLN A 190 -11.00 -2.49 -5.18
N GLY A 191 -10.95 -1.24 -4.68
CA GLY A 191 -10.27 -0.12 -5.34
C GLY A 191 -11.02 0.46 -6.55
N HIS A 192 -12.27 0.02 -6.79
CA HIS A 192 -13.15 0.56 -7.84
C HIS A 192 -13.85 1.86 -7.36
N TYR A 193 -13.06 2.87 -7.01
CA TYR A 193 -13.53 4.10 -6.36
C TYR A 193 -14.57 4.89 -7.18
N SER A 194 -14.41 4.94 -8.51
CA SER A 194 -15.36 5.64 -9.39
C SER A 194 -16.77 5.05 -9.32
N GLN A 195 -16.90 3.72 -9.29
CA GLN A 195 -18.17 3.02 -9.16
C GLN A 195 -18.78 3.22 -7.77
N ALA A 196 -17.97 3.15 -6.71
CA ALA A 196 -18.41 3.41 -5.35
C ALA A 196 -18.99 4.84 -5.21
N ILE A 197 -18.32 5.85 -5.77
CA ILE A 197 -18.78 7.25 -5.78
C ILE A 197 -20.13 7.41 -6.48
N LEU A 198 -20.35 6.73 -7.61
CA LEU A 198 -21.63 6.77 -8.32
C LEU A 198 -22.77 6.24 -7.45
N GLU A 199 -22.55 5.11 -6.77
CA GLU A 199 -23.56 4.50 -5.91
C GLU A 199 -23.84 5.34 -4.65
N TYR A 200 -22.81 5.91 -4.01
CA TYR A 200 -23.00 6.84 -2.88
C TYR A 200 -23.75 8.11 -3.30
N ASN A 201 -23.40 8.69 -4.45
CA ASN A 201 -24.12 9.85 -4.98
C ASN A 201 -25.59 9.54 -5.27
N TYR A 202 -25.92 8.34 -5.75
CA TYR A 202 -27.30 7.94 -5.93
C TYR A 202 -28.05 7.90 -4.60
N LEU A 203 -27.45 7.34 -3.54
CA LEU A 203 -28.03 7.32 -2.20
C LEU A 203 -28.30 8.74 -1.67
N LEU A 204 -27.35 9.65 -1.87
CA LEU A 204 -27.47 11.05 -1.47
C LEU A 204 -28.50 11.83 -2.30
N ARG A 205 -28.82 11.43 -3.54
CA ARG A 205 -29.95 12.04 -4.28
C ARG A 205 -31.29 11.74 -3.61
N GLN A 206 -31.44 10.59 -2.96
CA GLN A 206 -32.67 10.22 -2.25
C GLN A 206 -32.72 10.82 -0.85
N ARG A 207 -31.60 10.80 -0.13
CA ARG A 207 -31.44 11.41 1.20
C ARG A 207 -30.21 12.30 1.23
N PRO A 208 -30.34 13.59 0.90
CA PRO A 208 -29.20 14.50 0.77
C PRO A 208 -28.44 14.81 2.06
N ALA A 209 -29.05 14.58 3.22
CA ALA A 209 -28.50 14.90 4.54
C ALA A 209 -28.10 13.65 5.34
N ASP A 210 -27.77 12.55 4.66
CA ASP A 210 -27.33 11.30 5.30
C ASP A 210 -25.80 11.34 5.57
N LEU A 211 -25.42 11.78 6.76
CA LEU A 211 -24.02 12.03 7.14
C LEU A 211 -23.12 10.81 6.96
N ASP A 212 -23.61 9.61 7.30
CA ASP A 212 -22.84 8.37 7.17
C ASP A 212 -22.43 8.11 5.71
N ILE A 213 -23.33 8.41 4.77
CA ILE A 213 -23.04 8.29 3.33
C ILE A 213 -22.12 9.40 2.85
N VAL A 214 -22.26 10.62 3.38
CA VAL A 214 -21.33 11.72 3.07
C VAL A 214 -19.90 11.39 3.52
N ARG A 215 -19.74 10.81 4.71
CA ARG A 215 -18.43 10.36 5.23
C ARG A 215 -17.82 9.27 4.36
N LYS A 216 -18.59 8.22 4.02
CA LYS A 216 -18.14 7.16 3.11
C LYS A 216 -17.76 7.67 1.72
N LEU A 217 -18.51 8.64 1.20
CA LEU A 217 -18.18 9.30 -0.06
C LEU A 217 -16.85 10.06 0.04
N ALA A 218 -16.64 10.81 1.13
CA ALA A 218 -15.41 11.56 1.35
C ALA A 218 -14.18 10.64 1.50
N GLU A 219 -14.31 9.55 2.25
CA GLU A 219 -13.30 8.49 2.38
C GLU A 219 -12.94 7.90 1.00
N THR A 220 -13.96 7.51 0.21
CA THR A 220 -13.77 6.99 -1.15
C THR A 220 -13.05 7.98 -2.06
N CYS A 221 -13.36 9.28 -1.95
CA CYS A 221 -12.68 10.31 -2.72
C CYS A 221 -11.22 10.50 -2.29
N ALA A 222 -10.92 10.38 -0.99
CA ALA A 222 -9.57 10.48 -0.46
C ALA A 222 -8.69 9.30 -0.90
N ASP A 223 -9.23 8.08 -0.91
CA ASP A 223 -8.52 6.88 -1.33
C ASP A 223 -8.33 6.82 -2.86
N GLY A 224 -9.30 7.34 -3.62
CA GLY A 224 -9.27 7.47 -5.08
C GLY A 224 -8.42 8.64 -5.60
N LYS A 225 -7.18 8.80 -5.10
CA LYS A 225 -6.24 9.93 -5.34
C LYS A 225 -6.04 10.36 -6.81
N GLU A 226 -6.43 9.54 -7.77
CA GLU A 226 -6.24 9.78 -9.20
C GLU A 226 -7.26 10.76 -9.83
N ASN A 227 -8.34 11.16 -9.14
CA ASN A 227 -9.38 12.02 -9.70
C ASN A 227 -9.78 13.18 -8.77
N ILE A 228 -9.12 14.33 -8.94
CA ILE A 228 -9.43 15.60 -8.23
C ILE A 228 -10.91 16.01 -8.41
N SER A 229 -11.55 15.63 -9.53
CA SER A 229 -12.98 15.86 -9.77
C SER A 229 -13.91 15.20 -8.75
N ASN A 230 -13.47 14.12 -8.09
CA ASN A 230 -14.27 13.37 -7.14
C ASN A 230 -14.42 14.13 -5.81
N ASN A 231 -13.39 14.90 -5.40
CA ASN A 231 -13.44 15.74 -4.21
C ASN A 231 -14.54 16.80 -4.30
N ALA A 232 -14.87 17.28 -5.50
CA ALA A 232 -15.97 18.23 -5.72
C ALA A 232 -17.34 17.62 -5.36
N SER A 233 -17.53 16.32 -5.57
CA SER A 233 -18.76 15.60 -5.22
C SER A 233 -18.94 15.52 -3.71
N ALA A 234 -17.89 15.10 -3.00
CA ALA A 234 -17.88 15.02 -1.53
C ALA A 234 -18.07 16.41 -0.89
N LYS A 235 -17.37 17.43 -1.41
CA LYS A 235 -17.54 18.84 -1.00
C LYS A 235 -19.00 19.28 -1.13
N THR A 236 -19.63 19.01 -2.27
CA THR A 236 -21.04 19.38 -2.50
C THR A 236 -21.99 18.64 -1.56
N ALA A 237 -21.71 17.37 -1.28
CA ALA A 237 -22.49 16.55 -0.35
C ALA A 237 -22.43 17.09 1.09
N TYR A 238 -21.24 17.40 1.59
CA TYR A 238 -21.07 18.05 2.90
C TYR A 238 -21.77 19.41 2.96
N ARG A 239 -21.63 20.25 1.92
CA ARG A 239 -22.32 21.55 1.90
C ARG A 239 -23.83 21.38 2.02
N ARG A 240 -24.43 20.45 1.27
CA ARG A 240 -25.87 20.14 1.36
C ARG A 240 -26.28 19.62 2.74
N PHE A 241 -25.43 18.79 3.36
CA PHE A 241 -25.65 18.33 4.72
C PHE A 241 -25.66 19.52 5.69
N PHE A 242 -24.64 20.39 5.66
CA PHE A 242 -24.57 21.58 6.51
C PHE A 242 -25.76 22.53 6.29
N ASP A 243 -26.14 22.80 5.03
CA ASP A 243 -27.32 23.61 4.69
C ASP A 243 -28.61 23.08 5.33
N SER A 244 -28.74 21.76 5.47
CA SER A 244 -29.91 21.13 6.07
C SER A 244 -29.96 21.21 7.60
N VAL A 245 -28.79 21.25 8.25
CA VAL A 245 -28.68 21.25 9.72
C VAL A 245 -28.56 22.65 10.30
N ILE A 246 -27.96 23.59 9.58
CA ILE A 246 -27.73 24.98 10.04
C ILE A 246 -29.01 25.63 10.60
N PRO A 247 -30.18 25.56 9.93
CA PRO A 247 -31.42 26.20 10.41
C PRO A 247 -31.92 25.66 11.76
N ASN A 248 -31.55 24.44 12.14
CA ASN A 248 -31.99 23.82 13.39
C ASN A 248 -31.14 24.27 14.60
N GLY A 249 -30.09 25.07 14.37
CA GLY A 249 -29.12 25.50 15.38
C GLY A 249 -28.16 24.39 15.81
N PRO A 250 -27.05 24.74 16.49
CA PRO A 250 -26.19 23.74 17.13
C PRO A 250 -26.93 23.19 18.35
N GLY A 251 -27.54 22.02 18.22
CA GLY A 251 -28.02 21.26 19.37
C GLY A 251 -26.93 20.33 19.93
N ASP A 252 -27.11 19.85 21.16
CA ASP A 252 -26.24 18.85 21.83
C ASP A 252 -26.03 17.54 21.02
N ARG A 253 -26.79 17.34 19.94
CA ARG A 253 -26.70 16.17 19.05
C ARG A 253 -25.52 16.23 18.07
N PHE A 254 -24.72 17.31 18.06
CA PHE A 254 -23.76 17.58 16.99
C PHE A 254 -22.31 17.75 17.45
N GLU A 255 -21.94 17.41 18.68
CA GLU A 255 -20.55 17.54 19.16
C GLU A 255 -19.52 16.87 18.25
N GLY A 256 -19.86 15.73 17.63
CA GLY A 256 -18.99 15.04 16.67
C GLY A 256 -18.81 15.72 15.31
N LEU A 257 -19.50 16.83 15.01
CA LEU A 257 -19.39 17.51 13.71
C LEU A 257 -18.10 18.33 13.55
N TRP A 258 -17.31 18.53 14.62
CA TRP A 258 -16.00 19.19 14.50
C TRP A 258 -15.08 18.44 13.51
N TYR A 259 -15.08 17.11 13.56
CA TYR A 259 -14.35 16.27 12.60
C TYR A 259 -14.85 16.47 11.17
N ASP A 260 -16.17 16.53 10.97
CA ASP A 260 -16.78 16.74 9.64
C ASP A 260 -16.47 18.12 9.07
N ILE A 261 -16.36 19.15 9.92
CA ILE A 261 -15.91 20.49 9.52
C ILE A 261 -14.45 20.43 9.04
N GLY A 262 -13.59 19.68 9.73
CA GLY A 262 -12.20 19.46 9.32
C GLY A 262 -12.12 18.79 7.94
N ILE A 263 -12.81 17.66 7.75
CA ILE A 263 -12.86 16.94 6.47
C ILE A 263 -13.41 17.84 5.35
N TYR A 264 -14.50 18.56 5.62
CA TYR A 264 -15.07 19.49 4.64
C TYR A 264 -14.12 20.63 4.28
N ALA A 265 -13.38 21.18 5.25
CA ALA A 265 -12.37 22.20 5.01
C ALA A 265 -11.23 21.65 4.13
N ASP A 266 -10.75 20.44 4.38
CA ASP A 266 -9.69 19.79 3.59
C ASP A 266 -10.15 19.55 2.14
N LEU A 267 -11.40 19.08 1.95
CA LEU A 267 -12.02 18.96 0.63
C LEU A 267 -12.14 20.31 -0.08
N CYS A 268 -12.50 21.38 0.63
CA CYS A 268 -12.56 22.73 0.08
C CYS A 268 -11.18 23.26 -0.31
N ALA A 269 -10.17 23.01 0.53
CA ALA A 269 -8.78 23.40 0.30
C ALA A 269 -8.18 22.72 -0.95
N SER A 270 -8.60 21.48 -1.24
CA SER A 270 -8.13 20.73 -2.42
C SER A 270 -8.45 21.40 -3.76
N SER A 271 -9.42 22.32 -3.81
CA SER A 271 -9.72 23.11 -5.02
C SER A 271 -8.86 24.37 -5.16
N GLY A 272 -7.93 24.62 -4.23
CA GLY A 272 -7.05 25.81 -4.20
C GLY A 272 -7.74 27.10 -3.76
N SER A 273 -9.03 27.07 -3.42
CA SER A 273 -9.82 28.24 -3.00
C SER A 273 -9.66 28.49 -1.49
N TYR A 274 -8.46 28.88 -1.06
CA TYR A 274 -8.11 28.94 0.36
C TYR A 274 -8.88 30.03 1.13
N ARG A 275 -9.13 31.20 0.53
CA ARG A 275 -9.86 32.30 1.17
C ARG A 275 -11.31 31.92 1.45
N GLU A 276 -11.97 31.29 0.49
CA GLU A 276 -13.33 30.76 0.64
C GLU A 276 -13.36 29.64 1.68
N THR A 277 -12.34 28.77 1.70
CA THR A 277 -12.22 27.68 2.69
C THR A 277 -12.11 28.23 4.11
N ILE A 278 -11.27 29.24 4.34
CA ILE A 278 -11.15 29.92 5.64
C ILE A 278 -12.50 30.51 6.05
N LYS A 279 -13.18 31.22 5.14
CA LYS A 279 -14.50 31.78 5.42
C LYS A 279 -15.51 30.71 5.83
N GLU A 280 -15.59 29.61 5.09
CA GLU A 280 -16.52 28.50 5.37
C GLU A 280 -16.19 27.80 6.69
N LEU A 281 -14.91 27.49 6.95
CA LEU A 281 -14.46 26.88 8.21
C LEU A 281 -14.84 27.77 9.39
N LYS A 282 -14.53 29.06 9.32
CA LYS A 282 -14.87 30.02 10.37
C LYS A 282 -16.37 30.13 10.60
N ALA A 283 -17.18 30.18 9.53
CA ALA A 283 -18.63 30.26 9.63
C ALA A 283 -19.25 28.99 10.25
N LEU A 284 -18.76 27.80 9.88
CA LEU A 284 -19.23 26.54 10.45
C LEU A 284 -18.79 26.38 11.92
N ALA A 285 -17.55 26.73 12.26
CA ALA A 285 -17.09 26.76 13.64
C ALA A 285 -17.92 27.74 14.49
N ARG A 286 -18.27 28.91 13.92
CA ARG A 286 -19.11 29.91 14.58
C ARG A 286 -20.52 29.40 14.80
N TRP A 287 -21.07 28.67 13.83
CA TRP A 287 -22.34 27.99 13.95
C TRP A 287 -22.32 26.93 15.05
N MET A 288 -21.28 26.10 15.13
CA MET A 288 -21.12 25.06 16.17
C MET A 288 -21.22 25.60 17.60
N VAL A 289 -20.67 26.79 17.84
CA VAL A 289 -20.65 27.42 19.18
C VAL A 289 -21.86 28.32 19.46
N GLY A 290 -22.87 28.30 18.58
CA GLY A 290 -24.11 29.06 18.75
C GLY A 290 -24.00 30.54 18.43
N ARG A 291 -22.93 30.96 17.74
CA ARG A 291 -22.69 32.35 17.32
C ARG A 291 -23.11 32.62 15.87
N ALA A 292 -23.93 31.75 15.27
CA ALA A 292 -24.33 31.84 13.87
C ALA A 292 -24.99 33.19 13.48
N SER A 293 -25.59 33.90 14.44
CA SER A 293 -26.22 35.21 14.23
C SER A 293 -25.21 36.33 13.95
N GLU A 294 -23.92 36.14 14.25
CA GLU A 294 -22.87 37.13 14.00
C GLU A 294 -22.39 37.05 12.54
N HIS A 295 -23.27 37.38 11.60
CA HIS A 295 -22.98 37.31 10.16
C HIS A 295 -21.94 38.33 9.69
N TYR A 296 -21.72 39.40 10.45
CA TYR A 296 -20.79 40.47 10.10
C TYR A 296 -19.33 39.99 10.01
N TRP A 297 -18.97 38.91 10.73
CA TRP A 297 -17.66 38.28 10.64
C TRP A 297 -17.36 37.71 9.24
N ASP A 298 -18.37 37.40 8.43
CA ASP A 298 -18.18 36.90 7.06
C ASP A 298 -17.65 37.98 6.10
N HIS A 299 -17.74 39.26 6.51
CA HIS A 299 -17.15 40.40 5.83
C HIS A 299 -15.69 40.65 6.26
N VAL A 300 -15.25 40.08 7.39
CA VAL A 300 -13.87 40.19 7.89
C VAL A 300 -13.05 39.02 7.35
N GLN A 301 -12.47 39.22 6.16
CA GLN A 301 -11.69 38.18 5.48
C GLN A 301 -10.18 38.33 5.63
N ASP A 302 -9.71 39.52 5.98
CA ASP A 302 -8.28 39.81 5.99
C ASP A 302 -7.55 39.14 7.15
N ASP A 303 -8.21 38.91 8.29
CA ASP A 303 -7.66 38.20 9.44
C ASP A 303 -8.69 37.28 10.13
N ASP A 304 -8.24 36.57 11.17
CA ASP A 304 -9.02 35.59 11.91
C ASP A 304 -9.31 36.04 13.35
N ARG A 305 -9.38 37.37 13.57
CA ARG A 305 -9.56 37.99 14.89
C ARG A 305 -10.75 37.48 15.71
N GLU A 306 -11.78 36.97 15.06
CA GLU A 306 -12.94 36.39 15.74
C GLU A 306 -12.56 35.14 16.59
N TRP A 307 -11.46 34.47 16.24
CA TRP A 307 -10.95 33.25 16.88
C TRP A 307 -9.67 33.46 17.70
N ASP A 308 -9.32 34.72 18.00
CA ASP A 308 -8.30 35.05 18.98
C ASP A 308 -8.72 34.64 20.39
N MET A 309 -7.75 34.37 21.27
CA MET A 309 -8.05 34.13 22.68
C MET A 309 -8.59 35.39 23.36
N ASP A 310 -7.92 36.53 23.19
CA ASP A 310 -8.37 37.81 23.75
C ASP A 310 -9.30 38.59 22.81
N SER A 311 -10.00 39.60 23.34
CA SER A 311 -10.92 40.45 22.60
C SER A 311 -10.29 41.71 21.99
N SER A 312 -8.96 41.90 22.09
CA SER A 312 -8.30 43.16 21.72
C SER A 312 -8.47 43.55 20.25
N ARG A 313 -8.43 42.58 19.33
CA ARG A 313 -8.72 42.79 17.91
C ARG A 313 -10.21 42.75 17.60
N ARG A 314 -10.99 41.94 18.34
CA ARG A 314 -12.46 41.88 18.17
C ARG A 314 -13.13 43.22 18.48
N SER A 315 -12.72 43.90 19.55
CA SER A 315 -13.22 45.23 19.93
C SER A 315 -12.95 46.33 18.90
N GLN A 316 -12.09 46.10 17.91
CA GLN A 316 -11.86 47.02 16.80
C GLN A 316 -12.92 46.87 15.69
N CYS A 317 -13.73 45.80 15.71
CA CYS A 317 -14.85 45.62 14.81
C CYS A 317 -16.06 46.42 15.32
N THR A 318 -16.61 47.30 14.48
CA THR A 318 -17.71 48.21 14.87
C THR A 318 -18.98 47.47 15.23
N ASP A 319 -19.24 46.33 14.60
CA ASP A 319 -20.46 45.55 14.77
C ASP A 319 -20.34 44.52 15.91
N PHE A 320 -19.14 44.35 16.48
CA PHE A 320 -18.89 43.42 17.57
C PHE A 320 -19.39 43.98 18.91
N THR A 321 -20.16 43.16 19.64
CA THR A 321 -20.64 43.50 20.98
C THR A 321 -20.20 42.42 21.98
N ASP A 322 -19.27 42.79 22.87
CA ASP A 322 -18.61 41.88 23.83
C ASP A 322 -19.59 41.15 24.78
N SER A 323 -20.75 41.73 25.05
CA SER A 323 -21.76 41.16 25.98
C SER A 323 -22.72 40.14 25.35
N LEU A 324 -22.69 39.92 24.03
CA LEU A 324 -23.64 39.02 23.36
C LEU A 324 -23.41 37.54 23.69
N PHE A 325 -22.14 37.13 23.82
CA PHE A 325 -21.75 35.73 24.08
C PHE A 325 -20.61 35.66 25.09
N SER A 326 -20.50 34.54 25.80
CA SER A 326 -19.40 34.31 26.74
C SER A 326 -18.04 34.30 26.02
N PRO A 327 -16.97 34.89 26.59
CA PRO A 327 -15.63 34.89 26.00
C PRO A 327 -15.08 33.51 25.61
N SER A 328 -15.49 32.45 26.33
CA SER A 328 -15.09 31.07 26.05
C SER A 328 -15.60 30.54 24.69
N ARG A 329 -16.64 31.17 24.10
CA ARG A 329 -17.20 30.79 22.79
C ARG A 329 -16.44 31.37 21.59
N TYR A 330 -15.32 32.04 21.82
CA TYR A 330 -14.44 32.57 20.77
C TYR A 330 -13.21 31.66 20.63
N GLY A 331 -11.99 32.19 20.79
CA GLY A 331 -10.76 31.44 20.56
C GLY A 331 -10.64 30.13 21.33
N GLU A 332 -11.08 30.11 22.60
CA GLU A 332 -10.99 28.91 23.47
C GLU A 332 -11.83 27.74 22.95
N SER A 333 -12.94 28.02 22.26
CA SER A 333 -13.84 26.99 21.73
C SER A 333 -13.43 26.41 20.37
N LEU A 334 -12.40 26.96 19.71
CA LEU A 334 -11.94 26.44 18.42
C LEU A 334 -10.98 25.26 18.65
N PRO A 335 -11.32 24.03 18.22
CA PRO A 335 -10.43 22.88 18.34
C PRO A 335 -9.05 23.12 17.70
N LEU A 336 -8.02 22.52 18.32
CA LEU A 336 -6.63 22.73 17.91
C LEU A 336 -6.38 22.27 16.46
N ASP A 337 -7.01 21.18 16.02
CA ASP A 337 -6.90 20.66 14.66
C ASP A 337 -7.46 21.63 13.61
N LEU A 338 -8.60 22.28 13.88
CA LEU A 338 -9.16 23.31 13.00
C LEU A 338 -8.34 24.60 13.02
N ARG A 339 -7.79 24.96 14.19
CA ARG A 339 -6.86 26.08 14.33
C ARG A 339 -5.59 25.84 13.50
N MET A 340 -5.06 24.62 13.50
CA MET A 340 -3.89 24.24 12.69
C MET A 340 -4.20 24.22 11.19
N ARG A 341 -5.40 23.80 10.79
CA ARG A 341 -5.86 23.95 9.40
C ARG A 341 -5.95 25.42 8.98
N LEU A 342 -6.45 26.32 9.85
CA LEU A 342 -6.42 27.76 9.57
C LEU A 342 -4.98 28.28 9.40
N ALA A 343 -4.04 27.86 10.25
CA ALA A 343 -2.63 28.21 10.11
C ALA A 343 -2.08 27.78 8.74
N MET A 344 -2.31 26.53 8.35
CA MET A 344 -1.90 25.97 7.06
C MET A 344 -2.51 26.73 5.87
N LEU A 345 -3.82 27.03 5.92
CA LEU A 345 -4.51 27.80 4.88
C LEU A 345 -3.96 29.23 4.75
N ARG A 346 -3.61 29.87 5.88
CA ARG A 346 -2.99 31.21 5.91
C ARG A 346 -1.57 31.19 5.35
N LEU A 347 -0.77 30.17 5.64
CA LEU A 347 0.55 29.97 5.03
C LEU A 347 0.45 29.85 3.51
N ARG A 348 -0.53 29.07 2.99
CA ARG A 348 -0.78 28.94 1.54
C ARG A 348 -1.23 30.23 0.87
N LEU A 349 -1.85 31.15 1.62
CA LEU A 349 -2.16 32.51 1.18
C LEU A 349 -0.99 33.50 1.35
N LEU A 350 0.17 33.02 1.82
CA LEU A 350 1.36 33.81 2.15
C LEU A 350 1.13 34.83 3.29
N ASP A 351 0.09 34.64 4.09
CA ASP A 351 -0.25 35.45 5.25
C ASP A 351 0.43 34.87 6.50
N LYS A 352 1.75 35.06 6.58
CA LYS A 352 2.57 34.58 7.71
C LYS A 352 2.14 35.18 9.04
N GLY A 353 1.61 36.40 9.04
CA GLY A 353 1.21 37.10 10.27
C GLY A 353 0.09 36.38 11.00
N GLU A 354 -0.98 36.02 10.28
CA GLU A 354 -2.10 35.30 10.87
C GLU A 354 -1.77 33.84 11.13
N ALA A 355 -1.00 33.19 10.25
CA ALA A 355 -0.51 31.84 10.47
C ALA A 355 0.25 31.71 11.79
N MET A 356 1.21 32.60 12.07
CA MET A 356 1.98 32.57 13.32
C MET A 356 1.11 32.78 14.56
N ARG A 357 0.03 33.54 14.48
CA ARG A 357 -0.91 33.69 15.61
C ARG A 357 -1.59 32.39 15.95
N HIS A 358 -1.99 31.60 14.95
CA HIS A 358 -2.53 30.27 15.20
C HIS A 358 -1.46 29.30 15.72
N LEU A 359 -0.25 29.33 15.15
CA LEU A 359 0.86 28.45 15.56
C LEU A 359 1.36 28.72 16.99
N ASN A 360 1.18 29.93 17.53
CA ASN A 360 1.53 30.23 18.93
C ASN A 360 0.78 29.38 19.95
N TYR A 361 -0.31 28.70 19.55
CA TYR A 361 -1.07 27.79 20.39
C TYR A 361 -0.64 26.32 20.25
N LEU A 362 0.37 26.04 19.42
CA LEU A 362 0.95 24.72 19.25
C LEU A 362 2.22 24.61 20.11
N ASP A 363 2.04 24.44 21.42
CA ASP A 363 3.16 24.28 22.35
C ASP A 363 3.56 22.79 22.44
N PRO A 364 4.78 22.39 22.01
CA PRO A 364 5.21 21.00 21.99
C PRO A 364 5.33 20.36 23.39
N SER A 365 5.36 21.16 24.46
CA SER A 365 5.42 20.66 25.83
C SER A 365 4.07 20.30 26.45
N THR A 366 2.97 20.69 25.79
CA THR A 366 1.60 20.48 26.29
C THR A 366 1.03 19.14 25.86
N GLN A 367 0.10 18.61 26.67
CA GLN A 367 -0.61 17.37 26.32
C GLN A 367 -1.54 17.58 25.13
N ASP A 368 -2.20 18.74 25.02
CA ASP A 368 -3.10 19.06 23.91
C ASP A 368 -2.42 18.96 22.54
N THR A 369 -1.16 19.39 22.42
CA THR A 369 -0.38 19.24 21.18
C THR A 369 -0.08 17.77 20.87
N ARG A 370 0.23 16.96 21.90
CA ARG A 370 0.48 15.53 21.71
C ARG A 370 -0.80 14.80 21.31
N ASP A 371 -1.91 15.13 21.95
CA ASP A 371 -3.23 14.57 21.62
C ASP A 371 -3.63 14.94 20.18
N PHE A 372 -3.39 16.19 19.75
CA PHE A 372 -3.59 16.60 18.36
C PHE A 372 -2.74 15.78 17.37
N VAL A 373 -1.45 15.57 17.67
CA VAL A 373 -0.56 14.82 16.78
C VAL A 373 -0.94 13.33 16.72
N ASP A 374 -1.36 12.75 17.85
CA ASP A 374 -1.81 11.36 17.94
C ASP A 374 -3.16 11.12 17.23
N GLU A 375 -4.12 12.04 17.41
CA GLU A 375 -5.45 11.93 16.82
C GLU A 375 -5.46 12.31 15.32
N PHE A 376 -4.62 13.27 14.91
CA PHE A 376 -4.56 13.78 13.53
C PHE A 376 -3.15 13.75 12.92
N PRO A 377 -2.48 12.59 12.84
CA PRO A 377 -1.09 12.50 12.39
C PRO A 377 -0.88 12.97 10.95
N ALA A 378 -1.85 12.73 10.06
CA ALA A 378 -1.80 13.22 8.68
C ALA A 378 -1.86 14.76 8.60
N VAL A 379 -2.71 15.39 9.42
CA VAL A 379 -2.81 16.87 9.46
C VAL A 379 -1.54 17.47 10.05
N ALA A 380 -0.99 16.85 11.10
CA ALA A 380 0.29 17.26 11.68
C ALA A 380 1.44 17.16 10.66
N TYR A 381 1.50 16.08 9.88
CA TYR A 381 2.48 15.91 8.80
C TYR A 381 2.29 16.97 7.69
N ASP A 382 1.08 17.18 7.20
CA ASP A 382 0.77 18.20 6.18
C ASP A 382 1.13 19.61 6.65
N LEU A 383 0.87 19.91 7.93
CA LEU A 383 1.26 21.17 8.56
C LEU A 383 2.79 21.32 8.57
N ALA A 384 3.53 20.28 8.95
CA ALA A 384 4.99 20.31 8.95
C ALA A 384 5.56 20.56 7.54
N GLU A 385 5.01 19.92 6.50
CA GLU A 385 5.42 20.16 5.12
C GLU A 385 5.16 21.61 4.67
N GLU A 386 4.00 22.18 5.03
CA GLU A 386 3.67 23.56 4.68
C GLU A 386 4.54 24.58 5.43
N LEU A 387 4.87 24.29 6.70
CA LEU A 387 5.80 25.08 7.51
C LEU A 387 7.20 25.09 6.91
N MET A 388 7.69 23.93 6.45
CA MET A 388 8.98 23.82 5.77
C MET A 388 9.02 24.66 4.49
N LYS A 389 7.98 24.56 3.64
CA LYS A 389 7.84 25.40 2.43
C LYS A 389 7.83 26.89 2.76
N SER A 390 7.30 27.24 3.92
CA SER A 390 7.22 28.62 4.42
C SER A 390 8.46 29.09 5.18
N ALA A 391 9.50 28.25 5.31
CA ALA A 391 10.72 28.48 6.08
C ALA A 391 10.50 28.71 7.60
N VAL A 392 9.48 28.06 8.18
CA VAL A 392 9.22 28.02 9.64
C VAL A 392 9.64 26.64 10.15
N THR A 393 10.96 26.42 10.24
CA THR A 393 11.55 25.09 10.41
C THR A 393 11.56 24.61 11.86
N ASP A 394 11.58 25.52 12.82
CA ASP A 394 11.56 25.25 14.26
C ASP A 394 10.27 24.53 14.68
N VAL A 395 9.12 25.08 14.30
CA VAL A 395 7.81 24.49 14.60
C VAL A 395 7.63 23.16 13.85
N ALA A 396 8.06 23.08 12.59
CA ALA A 396 8.00 21.85 11.80
C ALA A 396 8.81 20.71 12.43
N THR A 397 10.02 21.02 12.94
CA THR A 397 10.90 20.05 13.62
C THR A 397 10.22 19.48 14.86
N ASN A 398 9.62 20.34 15.69
CA ASN A 398 8.92 19.90 16.90
C ASN A 398 7.75 18.96 16.61
N ILE A 399 6.95 19.24 15.57
CA ILE A 399 5.82 18.39 15.17
C ILE A 399 6.32 17.02 14.69
N LEU A 400 7.35 17.01 13.83
CA LEU A 400 7.92 15.77 13.29
C LEU A 400 8.59 14.92 14.38
N GLU A 401 9.19 15.54 15.38
CA GLU A 401 9.72 14.85 16.56
C GLU A 401 8.61 14.17 17.37
N ILE A 402 7.50 14.87 17.63
CA ILE A 402 6.34 14.26 18.33
C ILE A 402 5.77 13.10 17.49
N LEU A 403 5.63 13.27 16.17
CA LEU A 403 5.19 12.18 15.27
C LEU A 403 6.12 10.96 15.32
N ARG A 404 7.43 11.20 15.38
CA ARG A 404 8.44 10.14 15.53
C ARG A 404 8.34 9.44 16.89
N GLU A 405 8.04 10.16 17.97
CA GLU A 405 7.87 9.59 19.31
C GLU A 405 6.58 8.77 19.45
N THR A 406 5.50 9.20 18.81
CA THR A 406 4.19 8.51 18.84
C THR A 406 4.18 7.24 17.99
N SER A 407 4.98 7.18 16.92
CA SER A 407 5.06 6.01 16.05
C SER A 407 5.88 4.87 16.67
N ASN A 408 5.26 3.69 16.83
CA ASN A 408 5.94 2.49 17.35
C ASN A 408 7.03 1.94 16.39
N THR A 409 6.88 2.22 15.10
CA THR A 409 7.79 1.78 14.05
C THR A 409 8.37 3.00 13.35
N PRO A 410 9.69 3.02 13.07
CA PRO A 410 10.31 4.14 12.39
C PRO A 410 9.71 4.30 10.99
N ASP A 411 9.11 5.45 10.70
CA ASP A 411 8.58 5.80 9.39
C ASP A 411 9.64 6.54 8.58
N SER A 412 10.03 5.97 7.43
CA SER A 412 11.02 6.55 6.52
C SER A 412 10.63 7.94 6.03
N THR A 413 9.34 8.21 5.81
CA THR A 413 8.85 9.50 5.32
C THR A 413 9.00 10.61 6.36
N ILE A 414 8.64 10.33 7.61
CA ILE A 414 8.79 11.25 8.74
C ILE A 414 10.27 11.55 8.99
N LEU A 415 11.11 10.52 8.98
CA LEU A 415 12.56 10.64 9.17
C LEU A 415 13.22 11.45 8.03
N LEU A 416 12.79 11.25 6.79
CA LEU A 416 13.25 12.04 5.65
C LEU A 416 12.95 13.53 5.85
N GLN A 417 11.70 13.88 6.21
CA GLN A 417 11.34 15.28 6.43
C GLN A 417 12.05 15.89 7.63
N LEU A 418 12.21 15.13 8.71
CA LEU A 418 12.96 15.57 9.88
C LEU A 418 14.44 15.84 9.54
N GLY A 419 15.05 14.99 8.71
CA GLY A 419 16.39 15.22 8.17
C GLY A 419 16.50 16.52 7.38
N ARG A 420 15.52 16.82 6.52
CA ARG A 420 15.44 18.09 5.77
C ARG A 420 15.28 19.30 6.69
N CYS A 421 14.48 19.18 7.75
CA CYS A 421 14.38 20.21 8.80
C CYS A 421 15.74 20.48 9.47
N TYR A 422 16.47 19.42 9.82
CA TYR A 422 17.79 19.57 10.44
C TYR A 422 18.84 20.17 9.50
N ILE A 423 18.80 19.86 8.19
CA ILE A 423 19.61 20.57 7.18
C ILE A 423 19.31 22.08 7.24
N ALA A 424 18.02 22.45 7.20
CA ALA A 424 17.61 23.85 7.19
C ALA A 424 17.95 24.58 8.51
N ALA A 425 18.00 23.85 9.63
CA ALA A 425 18.47 24.36 10.93
C ALA A 425 20.01 24.44 11.04
N GLY A 426 20.76 23.86 10.07
CA GLY A 426 22.22 23.78 10.11
C GLY A 426 22.77 22.66 11.01
N GLU A 427 21.92 21.76 11.49
CA GLU A 427 22.29 20.63 12.35
C GLU A 427 22.63 19.38 11.53
N GLN A 428 23.71 19.47 10.74
CA GLN A 428 24.16 18.41 9.83
C GLN A 428 24.28 17.01 10.47
N PRO A 429 24.82 16.84 11.70
CA PRO A 429 24.93 15.51 12.30
C PRO A 429 23.57 14.85 12.59
N LYS A 430 22.57 15.64 13.01
CA LYS A 430 21.22 15.10 13.24
C LYS A 430 20.51 14.78 11.93
N ALA A 431 20.74 15.59 10.90
CA ALA A 431 20.22 15.33 9.56
C ALA A 431 20.75 14.00 9.01
N GLU A 432 22.07 13.77 9.11
CA GLU A 432 22.72 12.52 8.74
C GLU A 432 22.09 11.31 9.46
N GLU A 433 21.89 11.41 10.78
CA GLU A 433 21.24 10.35 11.56
C GLU A 433 19.82 10.04 11.07
N CYS A 434 19.06 11.08 10.72
CA CYS A 434 17.68 10.92 10.23
C CYS A 434 17.64 10.24 8.85
N PHE A 435 18.50 10.63 7.90
CA PHE A 435 18.53 9.99 6.58
C PHE A 435 19.03 8.55 6.64
N LEU A 436 20.01 8.26 7.50
CA LEU A 436 20.44 6.88 7.74
C LEU A 436 19.31 6.03 8.34
N ALA A 437 18.62 6.54 9.36
CA ALA A 437 17.47 5.86 9.94
C ALA A 437 16.33 5.66 8.93
N ALA A 438 16.11 6.62 8.02
CA ALA A 438 15.11 6.50 6.96
C ALA A 438 15.43 5.38 5.96
N ILE A 439 16.72 5.24 5.59
CA ILE A 439 17.20 4.15 4.71
C ILE A 439 17.11 2.79 5.42
N ASP A 440 17.37 2.75 6.73
CA ASP A 440 17.26 1.52 7.52
C ASP A 440 15.79 1.11 7.75
N ALA A 441 14.88 2.08 7.82
CA ALA A 441 13.43 1.85 7.90
C ALA A 441 12.82 1.40 6.57
N ASP A 442 13.25 1.99 5.45
CA ASP A 442 12.85 1.62 4.10
C ASP A 442 14.07 1.52 3.16
N GLU A 443 14.45 0.28 2.86
CA GLU A 443 15.56 -0.03 1.96
C GLU A 443 15.35 0.49 0.54
N ASP A 444 14.10 0.72 0.11
CA ASP A 444 13.77 1.25 -1.20
C ASP A 444 13.61 2.78 -1.19
N SER A 445 13.94 3.45 -0.09
CA SER A 445 13.90 4.92 0.02
C SER A 445 14.98 5.58 -0.82
N ILE A 446 14.58 6.01 -2.03
CA ILE A 446 15.45 6.69 -2.99
C ILE A 446 15.77 8.11 -2.52
N ASP A 447 14.75 8.83 -2.02
CA ASP A 447 14.89 10.24 -1.63
C ASP A 447 15.87 10.41 -0.47
N ALA A 448 15.83 9.54 0.55
CA ALA A 448 16.76 9.61 1.68
C ALA A 448 18.23 9.42 1.22
N ARG A 449 18.46 8.57 0.21
CA ARG A 449 19.79 8.38 -0.37
C ARG A 449 20.26 9.58 -1.18
N ILE A 450 19.36 10.23 -1.92
CA ILE A 450 19.67 11.43 -2.70
C ILE A 450 20.05 12.57 -1.74
N GLU A 451 19.23 12.84 -0.72
CA GLU A 451 19.49 13.92 0.24
C GLU A 451 20.81 13.70 1.00
N LEU A 452 21.07 12.47 1.43
CA LEU A 452 22.33 12.13 2.11
C LEU A 452 23.54 12.20 1.16
N ALA A 453 23.38 11.82 -0.12
CA ALA A 453 24.44 11.95 -1.12
C ALA A 453 24.80 13.43 -1.38
N ASN A 454 23.79 14.29 -1.51
CA ASN A 454 23.98 15.74 -1.66
C ASN A 454 24.73 16.32 -0.45
N MET A 455 24.31 15.94 0.75
CA MET A 455 24.97 16.37 1.99
C MET A 455 26.44 15.96 2.06
N TYR A 456 26.76 14.72 1.67
CA TYR A 456 28.15 14.25 1.60
C TYR A 456 28.96 14.92 0.47
N GLU A 457 28.35 15.23 -0.67
CA GLU A 457 29.02 15.99 -1.74
C GLU A 457 29.42 17.39 -1.23
N GLU A 458 28.52 18.08 -0.52
CA GLU A 458 28.80 19.38 0.10
C GLU A 458 29.89 19.32 1.18
N ALA A 459 29.87 18.26 1.99
CA ALA A 459 30.88 17.99 3.01
C ALA A 459 32.23 17.51 2.45
N LYS A 460 32.34 17.33 1.12
CA LYS A 460 33.51 16.78 0.41
C LYS A 460 33.82 15.31 0.74
N GLU A 461 32.84 14.58 1.25
CA GLU A 461 32.87 13.13 1.45
C GLU A 461 32.48 12.40 0.16
N GLY A 462 33.23 12.67 -0.92
CA GLY A 462 32.86 12.26 -2.28
C GLY A 462 32.73 10.75 -2.47
N GLU A 463 33.45 9.93 -1.70
CA GLU A 463 33.33 8.48 -1.80
C GLU A 463 31.95 7.99 -1.37
N GLU A 464 31.45 8.39 -0.20
CA GLU A 464 30.12 7.96 0.27
C GLU A 464 29.01 8.59 -0.58
N ALA A 465 29.17 9.84 -1.01
CA ALA A 465 28.25 10.49 -1.94
C ALA A 465 28.09 9.68 -3.23
N LEU A 466 29.20 9.21 -3.82
CA LEU A 466 29.16 8.40 -5.05
C LEU A 466 28.46 7.06 -4.82
N ILE A 467 28.70 6.41 -3.68
CA ILE A 467 28.07 5.13 -3.37
C ILE A 467 26.56 5.29 -3.22
N LEU A 468 26.11 6.28 -2.44
CA LEU A 468 24.67 6.55 -2.26
C LEU A 468 23.99 6.95 -3.58
N ALA A 469 24.67 7.73 -4.42
CA ALA A 469 24.18 8.06 -5.75
C ALA A 469 24.01 6.81 -6.62
N ALA A 470 24.95 5.87 -6.58
CA ALA A 470 24.88 4.60 -7.29
C ALA A 470 23.69 3.74 -6.81
N GLU A 471 23.50 3.63 -5.49
CA GLU A 471 22.37 2.93 -4.89
C GLU A 471 21.02 3.52 -5.33
N ALA A 472 20.89 4.85 -5.25
CA ALA A 472 19.66 5.55 -5.64
C ALA A 472 19.33 5.31 -7.13
N MET A 473 20.32 5.37 -8.02
CA MET A 473 20.14 5.06 -9.44
C MET A 473 19.71 3.61 -9.67
N ALA A 474 20.35 2.64 -9.00
CA ALA A 474 20.00 1.22 -9.13
C ALA A 474 18.54 0.94 -8.71
N LEU A 475 18.07 1.60 -7.65
CA LEU A 475 16.67 1.52 -7.22
C LEU A 475 15.70 2.17 -8.22
N GLN A 476 16.05 3.33 -8.80
CA GLN A 476 15.26 3.96 -9.86
C GLN A 476 15.12 3.04 -11.07
N ASP A 477 16.23 2.46 -11.53
CA ASP A 477 16.24 1.52 -12.65
C ASP A 477 15.36 0.30 -12.33
N ALA A 478 15.45 -0.27 -11.13
CA ALA A 478 14.61 -1.40 -10.72
C ALA A 478 13.11 -1.07 -10.75
N ARG A 479 12.70 0.13 -10.29
CA ARG A 479 11.29 0.59 -10.35
C ARG A 479 10.80 0.78 -11.79
N HIS A 480 11.64 1.28 -12.70
CA HIS A 480 11.31 1.43 -14.12
C HIS A 480 11.12 0.09 -14.83
N HIS A 481 11.92 -0.92 -14.50
CA HIS A 481 11.77 -2.27 -15.09
C HIS A 481 10.49 -2.97 -14.63
N GLN A 482 10.06 -2.78 -13.38
CA GLN A 482 8.80 -3.31 -12.87
C GLN A 482 7.58 -2.67 -13.56
N THR A 483 7.59 -1.35 -13.75
CA THR A 483 6.51 -0.63 -14.44
C THR A 483 6.45 -0.94 -15.94
N GLY A 484 7.57 -1.29 -16.58
CA GLY A 484 7.62 -1.73 -17.98
C GLY A 484 7.03 -3.13 -18.22
N LEU A 485 7.14 -4.05 -17.26
CA LEU A 485 6.56 -5.41 -17.35
C LEU A 485 5.03 -5.41 -17.17
N GLY A 486 4.45 -4.35 -16.60
CA GLY A 486 3.00 -4.14 -16.51
C GLY A 486 2.36 -3.55 -17.78
N ARG A 487 3.16 -3.23 -18.81
CA ARG A 487 2.71 -2.67 -20.09
C ARG A 487 3.03 -3.63 -21.25
N THR A 488 2.48 -4.83 -21.22
CA THR A 488 2.25 -5.57 -22.47
C THR A 488 1.00 -5.00 -23.15
N ASP A 489 1.26 -4.29 -24.24
CA ASP A 489 0.34 -3.60 -25.14
C ASP A 489 -1.03 -4.27 -25.35
N ILE A 490 -2.08 -3.67 -24.76
CA ILE A 490 -3.44 -3.71 -25.31
C ILE A 490 -3.58 -2.50 -26.25
N THR A 491 -2.83 -2.49 -27.36
CA THR A 491 -3.13 -1.61 -28.50
C THR A 491 -2.88 -2.33 -29.84
N GLY A 492 -3.49 -3.50 -30.02
CA GLY A 492 -3.60 -4.14 -31.33
C GLY A 492 -4.73 -3.52 -32.17
N ARG A 493 -4.49 -2.32 -32.72
CA ARG A 493 -5.34 -1.78 -33.79
C ARG A 493 -5.17 -2.65 -35.03
N SER A 494 -6.28 -3.21 -35.47
CA SER A 494 -6.49 -3.99 -36.68
C SER A 494 -5.98 -3.25 -37.92
N THR A 495 -4.98 -3.81 -38.62
CA THR A 495 -4.77 -3.59 -40.06
C THR A 495 -4.30 -4.87 -40.74
N ILE A 496 -5.11 -5.26 -41.72
CA ILE A 496 -4.90 -6.38 -42.65
C ILE A 496 -3.85 -5.96 -43.69
N HIS A 497 -2.75 -6.71 -43.84
CA HIS A 497 -2.20 -7.00 -45.17
C HIS A 497 -1.29 -8.24 -45.19
N GLN A 498 -1.53 -9.06 -46.21
CA GLN A 498 -0.88 -10.31 -46.56
C GLN A 498 0.54 -10.09 -47.14
N GLY A 499 1.44 -11.06 -46.99
CA GLY A 499 2.69 -11.09 -47.76
C GLY A 499 3.81 -12.00 -47.23
N GLU A 500 3.65 -13.31 -47.47
CA GLU A 500 4.69 -14.30 -47.83
C GLU A 500 6.08 -14.40 -47.11
N ILE A 501 6.24 -15.52 -46.39
CA ILE A 501 7.27 -16.58 -46.56
C ILE A 501 8.78 -16.18 -46.56
N ARG A 502 9.53 -16.55 -45.49
CA ARG A 502 10.58 -17.60 -45.54
C ARG A 502 11.27 -17.93 -44.20
N HIS A 503 11.23 -19.24 -43.92
CA HIS A 503 11.90 -20.07 -42.91
C HIS A 503 13.35 -19.74 -42.48
N ARG A 504 13.61 -19.91 -41.17
CA ARG A 504 14.56 -20.93 -40.67
C ARG A 504 14.28 -21.32 -39.20
N LYS A 505 14.06 -22.62 -38.96
CA LYS A 505 14.07 -23.32 -37.65
C LYS A 505 15.47 -23.12 -36.99
N SER A 506 15.67 -23.18 -35.67
CA SER A 506 15.27 -24.25 -34.76
C SER A 506 15.70 -23.90 -33.32
N GLN A 507 14.86 -24.27 -32.35
CA GLN A 507 15.24 -24.81 -31.02
C GLN A 507 16.22 -24.01 -30.15
N THR A 508 15.71 -23.19 -29.22
CA THR A 508 16.05 -23.21 -27.78
C THR A 508 15.04 -22.34 -27.01
N ILE A 509 13.75 -22.71 -26.99
CA ILE A 509 12.76 -22.07 -26.12
C ILE A 509 11.92 -23.19 -25.51
N GLN A 510 12.52 -23.90 -24.56
CA GLN A 510 11.83 -24.82 -23.64
C GLN A 510 12.76 -25.06 -22.44
N SER A 511 13.17 -23.97 -21.79
CA SER A 511 13.79 -24.02 -20.45
C SER A 511 13.62 -22.73 -19.66
N ALA A 512 12.80 -21.78 -20.13
CA ALA A 512 12.61 -20.47 -19.48
C ALA A 512 11.17 -20.27 -18.98
N ALA A 513 10.48 -21.35 -18.60
CA ALA A 513 9.10 -21.29 -18.12
C ALA A 513 8.88 -21.80 -16.69
N ASN A 514 9.94 -22.17 -15.96
CA ASN A 514 9.83 -22.65 -14.57
C ASN A 514 10.82 -21.98 -13.58
N ALA A 515 11.29 -20.76 -13.89
CA ALA A 515 11.99 -19.94 -12.89
C ALA A 515 10.98 -19.01 -12.21
N GLY A 516 10.27 -19.55 -11.22
CA GLY A 516 9.29 -18.82 -10.43
C GLY A 516 9.92 -17.76 -9.51
N ILE A 517 9.29 -16.59 -9.50
CA ILE A 517 9.07 -15.67 -8.37
C ILE A 517 10.29 -14.86 -7.86
N ASN A 518 10.25 -13.55 -8.15
CA ASN A 518 10.94 -12.42 -7.49
C ASN A 518 12.48 -12.45 -7.36
N LYS A 519 13.19 -12.17 -8.46
CA LYS A 519 14.55 -11.60 -8.40
C LYS A 519 14.46 -10.07 -8.43
N GLN A 520 14.19 -9.47 -7.26
CA GLN A 520 14.41 -8.02 -7.09
C GLN A 520 15.92 -7.77 -7.10
N LEU A 521 16.41 -6.90 -7.98
CA LEU A 521 17.73 -6.28 -7.86
C LEU A 521 17.71 -5.42 -6.59
N ARG A 522 17.89 -6.03 -5.42
CA ARG A 522 17.96 -5.31 -4.14
C ARG A 522 19.35 -4.74 -3.97
N VAL A 523 19.44 -3.45 -3.63
CA VAL A 523 20.68 -2.85 -3.16
C VAL A 523 21.15 -3.65 -1.94
N PRO A 524 22.40 -4.18 -1.92
CA PRO A 524 22.89 -4.95 -0.78
C PRO A 524 22.86 -4.12 0.50
N LYS A 525 22.43 -4.73 1.62
CA LYS A 525 22.53 -4.07 2.93
C LYS A 525 24.01 -3.80 3.24
N ARG A 526 24.32 -2.59 3.68
CA ARG A 526 25.66 -2.21 4.08
C ARG A 526 25.68 -1.34 5.32
N TYR A 527 26.81 -1.39 6.02
CA TYR A 527 27.14 -0.38 7.01
C TYR A 527 27.37 0.98 6.34
N ARG A 528 26.74 2.01 6.88
CA ARG A 528 26.90 3.40 6.45
C ARG A 528 27.50 4.21 7.59
N PRO A 529 28.77 4.65 7.49
CA PRO A 529 29.41 5.44 8.54
C PRO A 529 28.77 6.83 8.64
N LYS A 530 28.64 7.33 9.88
CA LYS A 530 28.24 8.71 10.19
C LYS A 530 29.41 9.68 9.98
N ARG A 531 29.68 10.11 8.76
CA ARG A 531 30.80 10.97 8.37
C ARG A 531 30.76 12.36 9.02
N LEU A 532 29.59 12.88 9.35
CA LEU A 532 29.44 14.23 9.90
C LEU A 532 29.34 14.26 11.42
N ALA A 533 29.31 13.08 12.07
CA ALA A 533 29.41 12.98 13.51
C ALA A 533 30.79 13.43 14.03
N GLY A 534 30.84 13.83 15.31
CA GLY A 534 32.08 14.24 15.95
C GLY A 534 33.15 13.14 15.97
N ALA A 535 34.43 13.52 16.06
CA ALA A 535 35.55 12.58 16.06
C ALA A 535 35.49 11.54 17.19
N ASP A 536 34.89 11.88 18.34
CA ASP A 536 34.67 10.96 19.45
C ASP A 536 33.58 9.93 19.15
N THR A 537 32.43 10.37 18.60
CA THR A 537 31.31 9.48 18.22
C THR A 537 31.72 8.53 17.11
N LEU A 538 32.46 9.01 16.11
CA LEU A 538 33.05 8.18 15.06
C LEU A 538 33.94 7.06 15.63
N ARG A 539 34.84 7.41 16.57
CA ARG A 539 35.72 6.42 17.23
C ARG A 539 34.92 5.39 18.04
N GLN A 540 33.87 5.83 18.74
CA GLN A 540 33.00 4.94 19.51
C GLN A 540 32.23 3.98 18.60
N ASP A 541 31.66 4.46 17.49
CA ASP A 541 30.94 3.64 16.53
C ASP A 541 31.86 2.61 15.86
N GLU A 542 33.07 3.03 15.46
CA GLU A 542 34.07 2.10 14.91
C GLU A 542 34.49 1.04 15.92
N GLN A 543 34.69 1.40 17.19
CA GLN A 543 35.06 0.47 18.25
C GLN A 543 33.90 -0.50 18.58
N ALA A 544 32.67 0.00 18.67
CA ALA A 544 31.48 -0.83 18.89
C ALA A 544 31.29 -1.84 17.76
N ARG A 545 31.50 -1.41 16.52
CA ARG A 545 31.48 -2.27 15.33
C ARG A 545 32.57 -3.34 15.39
N ALA A 546 33.81 -2.97 15.71
CA ALA A 546 34.92 -3.92 15.85
C ALA A 546 34.60 -5.02 16.87
N ILE A 547 34.02 -4.65 18.02
CA ILE A 547 33.59 -5.58 19.07
C ILE A 547 32.46 -6.48 18.57
N LYS A 548 31.46 -5.93 17.86
CA LYS A 548 30.35 -6.71 17.29
C LYS A 548 30.85 -7.76 16.31
N LEU A 549 31.76 -7.37 15.41
CA LEU A 549 32.31 -8.26 14.39
C LEU A 549 33.13 -9.39 14.99
N THR A 550 33.95 -9.07 16.00
CA THR A 550 34.73 -10.08 16.74
C THR A 550 33.81 -11.10 17.41
N LYS A 551 32.72 -10.65 18.04
CA LYS A 551 31.73 -11.55 18.66
C LYS A 551 31.01 -12.43 17.63
N GLN A 552 30.61 -11.87 16.49
CA GLN A 552 29.99 -12.65 15.41
C GLN A 552 30.95 -13.70 14.86
N TYR A 553 32.23 -13.36 14.71
CA TYR A 553 33.25 -14.32 14.32
C TYR A 553 33.44 -15.45 15.34
N ASP A 554 33.45 -15.14 16.63
CA ASP A 554 33.50 -16.17 17.68
C ASP A 554 32.29 -17.13 17.62
N ILE A 555 31.10 -16.62 17.31
CA ILE A 555 29.88 -17.42 17.10
C ILE A 555 30.05 -18.35 15.90
N VAL A 556 30.50 -17.81 14.75
CA VAL A 556 30.72 -18.61 13.53
C VAL A 556 31.74 -19.72 13.79
N ARG A 557 32.82 -19.42 14.54
CA ARG A 557 33.83 -20.42 14.91
C ARG A 557 33.27 -21.50 15.84
N ASP A 558 32.53 -21.13 16.88
CA ASP A 558 31.91 -22.08 17.82
C ASP A 558 30.92 -23.00 17.11
N LEU A 559 30.03 -22.43 16.30
CA LEU A 559 29.05 -23.21 15.52
C LEU A 559 29.76 -24.18 14.57
N LYS A 560 30.82 -23.74 13.88
CA LYS A 560 31.57 -24.62 12.98
C LYS A 560 32.25 -25.77 13.72
N LEU A 561 32.78 -25.54 14.92
CA LEU A 561 33.36 -26.58 15.77
C LEU A 561 32.29 -27.60 16.20
N ARG A 562 31.12 -27.14 16.63
CA ARG A 562 30.04 -28.04 17.06
C ARG A 562 29.46 -28.86 15.91
N ILE A 563 29.40 -28.27 14.71
CA ILE A 563 29.01 -28.99 13.49
C ILE A 563 30.03 -30.10 13.18
N SER A 564 31.33 -29.84 13.32
CA SER A 564 32.36 -30.86 13.09
C SER A 564 32.37 -31.96 14.18
N GLU A 565 31.91 -31.66 15.39
CA GLU A 565 31.65 -32.63 16.47
C GLU A 565 30.35 -33.45 16.27
N GLY A 566 29.59 -33.20 15.20
CA GLY A 566 28.43 -34.00 14.79
C GLY A 566 27.06 -33.34 14.96
N GLN A 567 26.99 -32.07 15.39
CA GLN A 567 25.72 -31.33 15.55
C GLN A 567 25.26 -30.67 14.24
N VAL A 568 24.88 -31.47 13.26
CA VAL A 568 24.51 -31.01 11.89
C VAL A 568 23.27 -30.09 11.87
N ASN A 569 22.40 -30.16 12.89
CA ASN A 569 21.22 -29.31 13.02
C ASN A 569 21.54 -27.80 13.19
N LEU A 570 22.80 -27.45 13.50
CA LEU A 570 23.24 -26.06 13.65
C LEU A 570 23.64 -25.39 12.33
N THR A 571 23.65 -26.12 11.22
CA THR A 571 24.10 -25.62 9.91
C THR A 571 23.36 -24.36 9.49
N GLY A 572 22.04 -24.28 9.69
CA GLY A 572 21.26 -23.07 9.35
C GLY A 572 21.65 -21.84 10.16
N GLN A 573 21.93 -21.99 11.46
CA GLN A 573 22.39 -20.88 12.30
C GLN A 573 23.78 -20.41 11.89
N TRP A 574 24.66 -21.36 11.55
CA TRP A 574 26.00 -21.06 11.04
C TRP A 574 25.96 -20.35 9.68
N MET A 575 25.07 -20.78 8.77
CA MET A 575 24.86 -20.13 7.47
C MET A 575 24.44 -18.66 7.65
N ASN A 576 23.47 -18.40 8.52
CA ASN A 576 23.01 -17.03 8.78
C ASN A 576 24.11 -16.15 9.40
N ALA A 577 24.82 -16.65 10.41
CA ALA A 577 25.91 -15.91 11.04
C ALA A 577 27.10 -15.67 10.08
N SER A 578 27.36 -16.62 9.16
CA SER A 578 28.39 -16.48 8.13
C SER A 578 27.97 -15.49 7.04
N ARG A 579 26.70 -15.50 6.63
CA ARG A 579 26.13 -14.51 5.69
C ARG A 579 26.37 -13.09 6.20
N ASP A 580 26.03 -12.80 7.46
CA ASP A 580 26.20 -11.47 8.05
C ASP A 580 27.65 -10.97 7.95
N LEU A 581 28.63 -11.83 8.25
CA LEU A 581 30.05 -11.51 8.13
C LEU A 581 30.48 -11.28 6.68
N VAL A 582 30.07 -12.17 5.77
CA VAL A 582 30.40 -12.09 4.34
C VAL A 582 29.83 -10.82 3.73
N ASP A 583 28.56 -10.50 3.99
CA ASP A 583 27.90 -9.31 3.49
C ASP A 583 28.53 -8.03 4.06
N GLU A 584 28.91 -8.04 5.34
CA GLU A 584 29.64 -6.93 5.94
C GLU A 584 31.00 -6.70 5.26
N PHE A 585 31.75 -7.75 4.94
CA PHE A 585 33.01 -7.63 4.20
C PHE A 585 32.77 -7.11 2.77
N ARG A 586 31.79 -7.65 2.05
CA ARG A 586 31.41 -7.24 0.69
C ARG A 586 31.00 -5.77 0.63
N SER A 587 30.46 -5.25 1.72
CA SER A 587 30.03 -3.87 1.84
C SER A 587 31.15 -2.83 1.99
N LEU A 588 32.41 -3.27 2.12
CA LEU A 588 33.54 -2.38 2.37
C LEU A 588 34.24 -1.99 1.06
N LYS A 589 33.93 -0.79 0.55
CA LYS A 589 34.56 -0.22 -0.65
C LYS A 589 36.10 -0.33 -0.64
N ARG A 590 36.76 -0.17 0.51
CA ARG A 590 38.24 -0.27 0.63
C ARG A 590 38.83 -1.61 0.20
N PHE A 591 38.01 -2.67 0.09
CA PHE A 591 38.46 -3.99 -0.34
C PHE A 591 38.23 -4.25 -1.83
N TYR A 592 37.74 -3.26 -2.59
CA TYR A 592 37.40 -3.40 -4.00
C TYR A 592 37.87 -2.19 -4.79
N SER A 593 38.20 -2.40 -6.06
CA SER A 593 38.32 -1.29 -7.02
C SER A 593 36.94 -0.67 -7.26
N TRP A 594 36.89 0.63 -7.59
CA TRP A 594 35.63 1.33 -7.87
C TRP A 594 34.75 0.62 -8.90
N ASP A 595 35.31 0.17 -10.02
CA ASP A 595 34.55 -0.49 -11.09
C ASP A 595 33.82 -1.74 -10.59
N LYS A 596 34.54 -2.61 -9.87
CA LYS A 596 34.02 -3.85 -9.29
C LYS A 596 32.99 -3.58 -8.18
N TYR A 597 33.25 -2.59 -7.33
CA TYR A 597 32.34 -2.23 -6.23
C TYR A 597 31.02 -1.65 -6.74
N LEU A 598 31.06 -0.76 -7.74
CA LEU A 598 29.86 -0.22 -8.37
C LEU A 598 29.09 -1.28 -9.15
N HIS A 599 29.78 -2.27 -9.72
CA HIS A 599 29.15 -3.42 -10.33
C HIS A 599 28.35 -4.25 -9.32
N PHE A 600 28.94 -4.51 -8.15
CA PHE A 600 28.29 -5.21 -7.05
C PHE A 600 27.01 -4.51 -6.56
N LEU A 601 26.97 -3.17 -6.56
CA LEU A 601 25.78 -2.39 -6.19
C LEU A 601 24.65 -2.41 -7.23
N GLY A 602 24.80 -3.16 -8.33
CA GLY A 602 23.76 -3.35 -9.34
C GLY A 602 23.95 -2.52 -10.60
N LYS A 603 25.01 -1.70 -10.71
CA LYS A 603 25.28 -0.93 -11.93
C LYS A 603 26.04 -1.80 -12.94
N LYS A 604 25.36 -2.23 -14.00
CA LYS A 604 26.08 -2.77 -15.17
C LYS A 604 26.85 -1.63 -15.81
N GLN A 605 28.14 -1.89 -16.11
CA GLN A 605 28.93 -1.01 -16.96
C GLN A 605 28.13 -0.78 -18.24
N VAL A 606 27.53 0.40 -18.39
CA VAL A 606 27.28 0.93 -19.73
C VAL A 606 28.68 1.11 -20.27
N SER A 607 29.10 0.18 -21.13
CA SER A 607 30.27 0.38 -21.97
C SER A 607 30.23 1.81 -22.48
N MET A 608 31.36 2.50 -22.45
CA MET A 608 31.52 3.87 -22.94
C MET A 608 31.27 4.01 -24.46
N SER A 609 30.15 3.49 -24.97
CA SER A 609 29.52 3.91 -26.20
C SER A 609 28.54 5.02 -25.82
N MET A 610 29.02 6.25 -25.88
CA MET A 610 28.21 7.46 -25.79
C MET A 610 26.94 7.34 -26.66
N PRO A 611 25.72 7.33 -26.10
CA PRO A 611 24.60 7.95 -26.77
C PRO A 611 24.73 9.47 -26.52
N SER A 612 24.58 10.26 -27.57
CA SER A 612 24.70 11.71 -27.58
C SER A 612 23.53 12.43 -26.88
N GLN A 613 23.13 12.00 -25.69
CA GLN A 613 22.08 12.65 -24.89
C GLN A 613 22.64 13.01 -23.51
N ALA A 614 22.40 14.25 -23.10
CA ALA A 614 22.82 14.75 -21.81
C ALA A 614 22.13 13.95 -20.68
N PRO A 615 22.77 13.80 -19.50
CA PRO A 615 22.12 13.18 -18.35
C PRO A 615 20.82 13.93 -17.99
N ASP A 616 19.68 13.23 -18.07
CA ASP A 616 18.33 13.80 -17.91
C ASP A 616 17.95 14.18 -16.46
N SER A 617 18.77 13.85 -15.45
CA SER A 617 18.51 14.07 -14.02
C SER A 617 19.73 14.60 -13.25
N GLU A 618 19.49 15.43 -12.22
CA GLU A 618 20.52 15.94 -11.30
C GLU A 618 21.34 14.82 -10.64
N LEU A 619 20.68 13.71 -10.29
CA LEU A 619 21.34 12.53 -9.72
C LEU A 619 22.39 11.92 -10.69
N SER A 620 22.04 11.83 -11.97
CA SER A 620 22.96 11.34 -13.01
C SER A 620 24.14 12.29 -13.22
N GLN A 621 23.91 13.60 -13.14
CA GLN A 621 24.95 14.62 -13.21
C GLN A 621 25.91 14.55 -12.02
N MET A 622 25.37 14.41 -10.80
CA MET A 622 26.16 14.19 -9.59
C MET A 622 27.01 12.93 -9.72
N TYR A 623 26.40 11.81 -10.12
CA TYR A 623 27.11 10.54 -10.32
C TYR A 623 28.27 10.68 -11.32
N GLU A 624 28.05 11.29 -12.48
CA GLU A 624 29.09 11.51 -13.48
C GLU A 624 30.22 12.41 -12.97
N ARG A 625 29.87 13.49 -12.27
CA ARG A 625 30.83 14.44 -11.70
C ARG A 625 31.71 13.78 -10.65
N LEU A 626 31.10 13.06 -9.70
CA LEU A 626 31.81 12.33 -8.65
C LEU A 626 32.67 11.20 -9.24
N THR A 627 32.15 10.48 -10.24
CA THR A 627 32.94 9.46 -10.94
C THR A 627 34.15 10.08 -11.62
N ARG A 628 34.02 11.22 -12.32
CA ARG A 628 35.16 11.88 -12.98
C ARG A 628 36.19 12.45 -12.00
N SER A 629 35.76 12.93 -10.83
CA SER A 629 36.68 13.47 -9.83
C SER A 629 37.44 12.39 -9.06
N LEU A 630 36.79 11.25 -8.80
CA LEU A 630 37.34 10.17 -7.97
C LEU A 630 38.03 9.06 -8.80
N ALA A 631 37.53 8.73 -9.99
CA ALA A 631 38.01 7.60 -10.78
C ALA A 631 39.43 7.72 -11.37
N PRO A 632 40.03 8.91 -11.63
CA PRO A 632 41.41 8.99 -12.11
C PRO A 632 42.46 9.16 -11.00
N GLN A 633 42.06 9.37 -9.74
CA GLN A 633 43.00 9.50 -8.62
C GLN A 633 43.33 8.08 -8.11
N ALA A 634 44.20 7.42 -8.87
CA ALA A 634 44.80 6.12 -8.61
C ALA A 634 45.00 5.80 -7.11
N ASP A 635 44.56 4.60 -6.72
CA ASP A 635 45.32 3.62 -5.92
C ASP A 635 46.17 4.14 -4.73
N SER A 636 45.75 5.23 -4.08
CA SER A 636 46.53 5.88 -3.02
C SER A 636 46.08 5.50 -1.61
N SER A 637 45.03 4.69 -1.44
CA SER A 637 44.58 4.21 -0.12
C SER A 637 45.09 2.81 0.27
N VAL A 638 45.91 2.16 -0.58
CA VAL A 638 46.53 0.86 -0.22
C VAL A 638 47.52 1.00 0.96
N ALA A 639 47.92 2.24 1.31
CA ALA A 639 48.86 2.55 2.39
C ALA A 639 48.43 2.12 3.81
N GLY A 640 47.24 1.53 4.00
CA GLY A 640 46.74 1.08 5.31
C GLY A 640 46.49 -0.44 5.47
N ILE A 641 46.53 -1.25 4.39
CA ILE A 641 46.17 -2.69 4.45
C ILE A 641 47.36 -3.57 4.92
N HIS A 642 48.38 -2.96 5.54
CA HIS A 642 49.64 -3.63 5.90
C HIS A 642 49.59 -4.51 7.16
N GLN A 643 48.42 -4.71 7.78
CA GLN A 643 48.33 -5.49 9.03
C GLN A 643 47.87 -6.94 8.88
N GLY A 644 47.55 -7.44 7.68
CA GLY A 644 47.17 -8.86 7.47
C GLY A 644 45.89 -9.32 8.18
N MET A 645 45.19 -8.40 8.84
CA MET A 645 43.96 -8.63 9.60
C MET A 645 43.02 -7.43 9.47
N HIS A 646 41.72 -7.70 9.54
CA HIS A 646 40.67 -6.69 9.59
C HIS A 646 39.83 -6.87 10.85
N GLN A 647 39.73 -5.82 11.68
CA GLN A 647 38.96 -5.81 12.93
C GLN A 647 39.25 -7.02 13.84
N GLY A 648 40.52 -7.44 13.92
CA GLY A 648 40.97 -8.57 14.75
C GLY A 648 40.87 -9.96 14.11
N ILE A 649 40.38 -10.07 12.86
CA ILE A 649 40.25 -11.33 12.13
C ILE A 649 41.27 -11.34 10.98
N SER A 650 42.10 -12.38 10.87
CA SER A 650 43.07 -12.51 9.78
C SER A 650 42.38 -12.69 8.43
N PHE A 651 43.03 -12.25 7.35
CA PHE A 651 42.46 -12.41 6.01
C PHE A 651 42.34 -13.87 5.58
N ASP A 652 43.17 -14.77 6.09
CA ASP A 652 42.99 -16.22 5.91
C ASP A 652 41.64 -16.70 6.48
N ASN A 653 41.28 -16.23 7.67
CA ASN A 653 40.02 -16.61 8.31
C ASN A 653 38.81 -16.01 7.60
N TRP A 654 38.94 -14.78 7.10
CA TRP A 654 37.93 -14.18 6.23
C TRP A 654 37.71 -15.02 4.98
N LEU A 655 38.78 -15.39 4.27
CA LEU A 655 38.65 -16.19 3.06
C LEU A 655 38.01 -17.55 3.35
N ASN A 656 38.37 -18.21 4.45
CA ASN A 656 37.75 -19.46 4.85
C ASN A 656 36.23 -19.31 5.01
N ILE A 657 35.76 -18.27 5.71
CA ILE A 657 34.32 -18.01 5.87
C ILE A 657 33.64 -17.83 4.50
N PHE A 658 34.24 -17.06 3.58
CA PHE A 658 33.69 -16.87 2.24
C PHE A 658 33.52 -18.19 1.49
N LEU A 659 34.57 -19.03 1.47
CA LEU A 659 34.57 -20.28 0.73
C LEU A 659 33.66 -21.33 1.37
N ASP A 660 33.69 -21.46 2.71
CA ASP A 660 32.80 -22.36 3.43
C ASP A 660 31.33 -21.99 3.22
N TYR A 661 31.01 -20.69 3.31
CA TYR A 661 29.65 -20.18 3.09
C TYR A 661 29.18 -20.42 1.66
N ALA A 662 30.02 -20.16 0.66
CA ALA A 662 29.70 -20.42 -0.75
C ALA A 662 29.45 -21.92 -1.02
N ILE A 663 30.26 -22.81 -0.43
CA ILE A 663 30.03 -24.26 -0.52
C ILE A 663 28.71 -24.65 0.18
N GLY A 664 28.42 -24.07 1.35
CA GLY A 664 27.15 -24.28 2.06
C GLY A 664 25.94 -23.87 1.21
N LEU A 665 26.00 -22.71 0.55
CA LEU A 665 24.97 -22.25 -0.39
C LEU A 665 24.79 -23.23 -1.56
N ALA A 666 25.89 -23.75 -2.12
CA ALA A 666 25.84 -24.70 -3.22
C ALA A 666 25.20 -26.04 -2.82
N ILE A 667 25.47 -26.50 -1.58
CA ILE A 667 24.84 -27.69 -0.99
C ILE A 667 23.33 -27.47 -0.82
N ASP A 668 22.90 -26.27 -0.43
CA ASP A 668 21.48 -25.88 -0.32
C ASP A 668 20.84 -25.50 -1.68
N HIS A 669 21.49 -25.86 -2.79
CA HIS A 669 21.04 -25.60 -4.16
C HIS A 669 20.93 -24.10 -4.56
N GLN A 670 21.53 -23.18 -3.79
CA GLN A 670 21.62 -21.75 -4.08
C GLN A 670 22.88 -21.39 -4.89
N ARG A 671 23.04 -22.02 -6.06
CA ARG A 671 24.28 -21.92 -6.87
C ARG A 671 24.61 -20.50 -7.34
N GLU A 672 23.61 -19.71 -7.71
CA GLU A 672 23.87 -18.34 -8.17
C GLU A 672 24.44 -17.45 -7.06
N GLU A 673 23.90 -17.55 -5.84
CA GLU A 673 24.42 -16.80 -4.69
C GLU A 673 25.82 -17.30 -4.32
N ALA A 674 26.05 -18.61 -4.36
CA ALA A 674 27.37 -19.20 -4.16
C ALA A 674 28.42 -18.64 -5.14
N TYR A 675 28.07 -18.52 -6.43
CA TYR A 675 28.94 -17.90 -7.44
C TYR A 675 29.21 -16.43 -7.13
N GLN A 676 28.20 -15.65 -6.73
CA GLN A 676 28.37 -14.24 -6.38
C GLN A 676 29.31 -14.04 -5.18
N VAL A 677 29.26 -14.95 -4.19
CA VAL A 677 30.17 -14.92 -3.03
C VAL A 677 31.62 -15.19 -3.47
N CYS A 678 31.85 -16.21 -4.31
CA CYS A 678 33.18 -16.51 -4.83
C CYS A 678 33.72 -15.41 -5.75
N GLU A 679 32.87 -14.83 -6.59
CA GLU A 679 33.21 -13.70 -7.44
C GLU A 679 33.61 -12.49 -6.59
N ALA A 680 32.83 -12.18 -5.55
CA ALA A 680 33.16 -11.09 -4.61
C ALA A 680 34.45 -11.35 -3.82
N ALA A 681 34.81 -12.60 -3.53
CA ALA A 681 36.13 -12.92 -2.96
C ALA A 681 37.24 -12.65 -3.99
N LYS A 682 37.10 -13.17 -5.22
CA LYS A 682 38.09 -12.96 -6.30
C LYS A 682 38.31 -11.49 -6.62
N ASP A 683 37.23 -10.71 -6.57
CA ASP A 683 37.26 -9.29 -6.91
C ASP A 683 37.87 -8.40 -5.85
N SER A 684 38.12 -8.94 -4.65
CA SER A 684 38.75 -8.22 -3.56
C SER A 684 40.24 -7.97 -3.82
N VAL A 685 40.72 -6.76 -3.50
CA VAL A 685 42.15 -6.41 -3.55
C VAL A 685 42.97 -7.12 -2.45
N VAL A 686 42.29 -7.66 -1.44
CA VAL A 686 42.91 -8.35 -0.30
C VAL A 686 43.34 -9.77 -0.66
N PHE A 687 42.61 -10.44 -1.55
CA PHE A 687 42.82 -11.85 -1.91
C PHE A 687 43.61 -12.03 -3.21
N GLN A 688 44.59 -11.16 -3.48
CA GLN A 688 45.39 -11.18 -4.73
C GLN A 688 46.60 -12.11 -4.70
N ALA A 689 46.96 -12.67 -3.54
CA ALA A 689 48.07 -13.61 -3.45
C ALA A 689 47.72 -14.95 -4.14
N SER A 690 48.70 -15.58 -4.80
CA SER A 690 48.49 -16.77 -5.63
C SER A 690 47.89 -17.97 -4.88
N ASN A 691 48.15 -18.07 -3.57
CA ASN A 691 47.54 -19.07 -2.70
C ASN A 691 46.03 -18.85 -2.50
N TYR A 692 45.59 -17.59 -2.33
CA TYR A 692 44.18 -17.27 -2.17
C TYR A 692 43.41 -17.49 -3.47
N GLU A 693 43.94 -17.02 -4.60
CA GLU A 693 43.33 -17.19 -5.92
C GLU A 693 43.12 -18.67 -6.26
N PHE A 694 44.10 -19.53 -5.94
CA PHE A 694 43.99 -20.98 -6.11
C PHE A 694 42.83 -21.57 -5.30
N LEU A 695 42.69 -21.19 -4.02
CA LEU A 695 41.61 -21.70 -3.16
C LEU A 695 40.23 -21.23 -3.65
N ILE A 696 40.12 -19.97 -4.08
CA ILE A 696 38.88 -19.42 -4.63
C ILE A 696 38.48 -20.20 -5.89
N HIS A 697 39.42 -20.47 -6.81
CA HIS A 697 39.13 -21.24 -8.01
C HIS A 697 38.73 -22.69 -7.72
N ILE A 698 39.33 -23.34 -6.73
CA ILE A 698 38.91 -24.69 -6.31
C ILE A 698 37.46 -24.67 -5.84
N ALA A 699 37.11 -23.78 -4.92
CA ALA A 699 35.75 -23.67 -4.41
C ALA A 699 34.77 -23.38 -5.56
N TRP A 700 35.13 -22.47 -6.46
CA TRP A 700 34.34 -22.11 -7.64
C TRP A 700 34.09 -23.32 -8.55
N THR A 701 35.08 -24.20 -8.77
CA THR A 701 34.87 -25.43 -9.57
C THR A 701 34.01 -26.49 -8.88
N GLY A 702 33.87 -26.42 -7.55
CA GLY A 702 33.05 -27.33 -6.76
C GLY A 702 31.57 -26.93 -6.65
N ILE A 703 31.22 -25.70 -7.05
CA ILE A 703 29.87 -25.10 -7.07
C ILE A 703 29.26 -25.30 -8.45
#